data_AF-A0A7L3WQD4-F1
#
_entry.id   AF-A0A7L3WQD4-F1
#
_cell.length_a   1.000
_cell.length_b   1.000
_cell.length_c   1.000
_cell.angle_alpha   90.00
_cell.angle_beta   90.00
_cell.angle_gamma   90.00
#
_symmetry.space_group_name_H-M   'P 1'
#
loop_
_entity.id
_entity.type
_entity.pdbx_description
1 polymer ?
#
loop_
_entity_poly.entity_id
_entity_poly.type
_entity_poly.pdbx_seq_one_letter_code
_entity_poly.pdbx_strand_id
1 'polypeptide(L)'
;SLQDSESQAAATSPLRSSRRGDAFTSSPGRDLPPFEDESEGLLGTEGFPEEEEEGEELIGEGMERDYRPIPELDVYEAEGLALDSEDVEELTASQREAAERVMRQRDRELEQGMGRMRRGLLYDSDDEDEDRPSRKRRLAERAADGVEEEDEDMIESIENLEDMKGHSVREWVSMAAPRLEIYHRFKNFLKTHVDDHGHNVFKERISDMCKENRESLVVNYEDLAAQEHVLAYFLPEAPAEMLKIFDEAAKEVVLAMYPKYDRIAQEIHVRISHLPLVEELRSLRQLHLNQLIRTSGVVTSCTGVLPQLSMVKYNCSKCSFILGPFFQSQNQEVKPGSCPECQSLGPFEINMEETVYQNYQRIKIQESPGKVAAGRLPRSKDAILLADLVDSCKPGDEIELTGIYHNNYDGSLNTANGFPVFATVILANHIAKKDNKLAIGELTDEDVKVLVGLSKDEQIGEKIFASIAPSIYGHEDIKRGLALALFGGEPKNPGGKHKVRGDINVLLCGDPGTAKSQFLKYIEKASSRAIFTTGQGASAVGLTAYVQRHPVSREWTLEAGALVLADRGVCLIDEFDKMNDQDRTSIHEAMEQQSISISKAGIVTSLQARCTVIAAANPIGGHYDPSLTFSENVDLTEPIISRFDILCVVRDTVDPVQDEMLARFVVGSHIKHHPGSKEAVNGDANEVILPNTYGVEPIPQEILRKYIIYAKEKVHPKLNQMDQDKVARMYSDLRKESMATGSIPITVRHIESMIRMAEAHARMHLRDYVVEDDVNMAIRVMLESFIDTQKFSVMRSMRKTFSRYLSFKRDNNELLLFILKQLVAEQVMYQRNRYGAQQDTIEIPEKDLVDKARQINIHNLSAFYDSEVFKMNRFSRDVKRKLIVQQF
;
A
#
# COMPACT_ATOMS: atom_id res chain seq x y z
N SER A 1 12.60 77.70 -5.95
CA SER A 1 11.63 78.59 -5.29
C SER A 1 10.73 77.74 -4.42
N LEU A 2 10.87 77.84 -3.08
CA LEU A 2 10.13 77.07 -2.04
C LEU A 2 10.38 75.55 -2.13
N GLN A 3 11.14 74.91 -1.22
CA GLN A 3 10.90 74.63 0.23
C GLN A 3 9.75 73.63 0.47
N ASP A 4 9.74 72.72 1.46
CA ASP A 4 10.73 72.10 2.41
C ASP A 4 9.96 70.97 3.16
N SER A 5 10.51 69.98 3.89
CA SER A 5 11.87 69.43 4.16
C SER A 5 11.72 67.88 4.33
N GLU A 6 12.62 67.00 4.83
CA GLU A 6 13.97 67.02 5.43
C GLU A 6 14.61 65.60 5.30
N SER A 7 15.85 65.36 5.78
CA SER A 7 16.50 64.02 5.75
C SER A 7 17.79 63.91 6.60
N GLN A 8 18.25 62.68 6.92
CA GLN A 8 19.64 62.22 7.23
C GLN A 8 19.60 60.83 7.93
N ALA A 9 20.61 59.94 7.95
CA ALA A 9 21.85 59.77 7.17
C ALA A 9 22.39 58.32 7.36
N ALA A 10 23.42 57.91 6.60
CA ALA A 10 24.10 56.60 6.73
C ALA A 10 25.62 56.76 6.97
N ALA A 11 26.28 55.76 7.58
CA ALA A 11 27.72 55.76 7.88
C ALA A 11 28.32 54.34 7.98
N THR A 12 29.66 54.23 7.98
CA THR A 12 30.46 52.99 7.81
C THR A 12 31.37 52.62 8.99
N SER A 13 32.02 51.44 8.93
CA SER A 13 32.88 50.82 9.96
C SER A 13 34.27 51.46 10.17
N PRO A 14 34.99 51.13 11.28
CA PRO A 14 36.21 50.29 11.16
C PRO A 14 36.49 49.31 12.35
N LEU A 15 37.76 48.86 12.55
CA LEU A 15 38.16 47.56 13.17
C LEU A 15 38.80 47.57 14.60
N ARG A 16 38.69 46.39 15.27
CA ARG A 16 39.64 45.66 16.16
C ARG A 16 40.50 46.39 17.24
N SER A 17 40.41 45.91 18.50
CA SER A 17 41.58 45.41 19.28
C SER A 17 41.23 44.60 20.55
N SER A 18 42.04 43.57 20.84
CA SER A 18 42.02 42.53 21.90
C SER A 18 41.95 42.94 23.40
N ARG A 19 41.42 42.05 24.28
CA ARG A 19 42.20 41.17 25.22
C ARG A 19 41.33 40.18 26.03
N ARG A 20 41.96 39.18 26.66
CA ARG A 20 41.37 38.18 27.60
C ARG A 20 41.36 38.70 29.05
N GLY A 21 40.49 38.13 29.89
CA GLY A 21 40.55 38.19 31.36
C GLY A 21 39.47 37.30 32.00
N ASP A 22 39.85 36.47 32.98
CA ASP A 22 38.98 35.52 33.68
C ASP A 22 38.43 36.05 35.03
N ALA A 23 37.60 35.24 35.70
CA ALA A 23 37.32 35.19 37.14
C ALA A 23 36.19 36.06 37.76
N PHE A 24 35.15 35.34 38.22
CA PHE A 24 34.39 35.47 39.49
C PHE A 24 34.04 36.87 40.07
N THR A 25 32.74 37.13 40.34
CA THR A 25 32.12 36.97 41.70
C THR A 25 30.64 37.41 41.80
N SER A 26 29.90 36.73 42.69
CA SER A 26 28.71 37.15 43.48
C SER A 26 27.51 37.92 42.85
N SER A 27 26.35 37.24 42.86
CA SER A 27 25.00 37.82 42.81
C SER A 27 24.54 38.41 44.16
N PRO A 28 23.46 39.22 44.18
CA PRO A 28 22.47 39.22 45.25
C PRO A 28 21.17 38.54 44.75
N GLY A 29 20.67 37.53 45.49
CA GLY A 29 19.49 36.74 45.09
C GLY A 29 18.22 37.06 45.90
N ARG A 30 17.12 36.37 45.58
CA ARG A 30 15.97 36.24 46.48
C ARG A 30 15.09 35.01 46.20
N ASP A 31 15.23 34.01 47.06
CA ASP A 31 14.19 33.18 47.67
C ASP A 31 13.03 32.68 46.79
N LEU A 32 13.21 31.48 46.21
CA LEU A 32 12.15 30.49 45.97
C LEU A 32 12.63 29.14 46.54
N PRO A 33 11.74 28.24 46.99
CA PRO A 33 12.13 26.99 47.64
C PRO A 33 12.86 26.04 46.66
N PRO A 34 13.76 25.17 47.15
CA PRO A 34 14.33 24.10 46.34
C PRO A 34 13.24 23.14 45.84
N PHE A 35 13.46 22.54 44.68
CA PHE A 35 12.83 21.26 44.35
C PHE A 35 13.46 20.18 45.24
N GLU A 36 12.65 19.24 45.72
CA GLU A 36 13.12 18.01 46.36
C GLU A 36 13.31 16.94 45.28
N ASP A 37 14.50 16.35 45.19
CA ASP A 37 14.79 15.26 44.25
C ASP A 37 14.19 13.95 44.77
N GLU A 38 13.03 13.54 44.23
CA GLU A 38 12.39 12.24 44.52
C GLU A 38 13.13 11.05 43.86
N SER A 39 14.47 11.00 43.96
CA SER A 39 15.31 9.90 43.45
C SER A 39 15.95 9.03 44.52
N GLU A 40 15.83 9.36 45.81
CA GLU A 40 16.30 8.53 46.94
C GLU A 40 15.16 8.26 47.94
N GLY A 41 14.16 7.45 47.54
CA GLY A 41 12.93 7.26 48.32
C GLY A 41 12.35 5.85 48.42
N LEU A 42 12.97 4.81 47.83
CA LEU A 42 12.36 3.46 47.81
C LEU A 42 13.37 2.29 47.80
N LEU A 43 14.24 2.25 48.80
CA LEU A 43 15.08 1.08 49.13
C LEU A 43 14.79 0.64 50.57
N GLY A 44 13.75 -0.19 50.75
CA GLY A 44 13.17 -0.47 52.06
C GLY A 44 12.28 -1.72 52.15
N THR A 45 12.75 -2.85 51.62
CA THR A 45 12.35 -4.23 51.97
C THR A 45 10.93 -4.47 52.52
N GLU A 46 9.94 -4.56 51.62
CA GLU A 46 8.83 -5.51 51.79
C GLU A 46 8.80 -6.42 50.55
N GLY A 47 8.88 -7.74 50.77
CA GLY A 47 8.85 -8.72 49.69
C GLY A 47 7.41 -9.16 49.42
N PHE A 48 6.88 -8.81 48.25
CA PHE A 48 5.70 -9.47 47.67
C PHE A 48 6.18 -10.52 46.66
N PRO A 49 5.43 -11.63 46.50
CA PRO A 49 5.96 -12.84 45.88
C PRO A 49 6.18 -12.66 44.38
N GLU A 50 7.15 -13.41 43.87
CA GLU A 50 7.22 -13.76 42.46
C GLU A 50 6.00 -14.64 42.16
N GLU A 51 5.12 -14.21 41.25
CA GLU A 51 4.15 -15.12 40.64
C GLU A 51 4.95 -16.00 39.66
N GLU A 52 5.17 -17.24 40.06
CA GLU A 52 6.05 -18.22 39.42
C GLU A 52 5.67 -18.44 37.95
N GLU A 53 6.67 -18.70 37.10
CA GLU A 53 6.42 -19.12 35.72
C GLU A 53 5.66 -20.46 35.72
N GLU A 54 4.48 -20.54 35.08
CA GLU A 54 3.85 -21.82 34.71
C GLU A 54 4.66 -22.49 33.56
N GLY A 55 5.93 -22.77 33.82
CA GLY A 55 6.83 -23.59 33.02
C GLY A 55 7.13 -24.88 33.76
N GLU A 56 6.52 -25.99 33.35
CA GLU A 56 6.74 -27.30 33.96
C GLU A 56 8.22 -27.71 33.89
N GLU A 57 8.86 -28.00 35.03
CA GLU A 57 10.26 -28.41 35.12
C GLU A 57 10.51 -29.79 34.49
N LEU A 58 10.66 -29.83 33.17
CA LEU A 58 10.86 -31.02 32.34
C LEU A 58 12.12 -31.87 32.67
N ILE A 59 12.96 -31.46 33.63
CA ILE A 59 14.22 -32.13 33.99
C ILE A 59 14.44 -32.15 35.52
N GLY A 60 13.40 -32.53 36.29
CA GLY A 60 13.46 -32.77 37.73
C GLY A 60 13.39 -34.24 38.15
N GLU A 61 13.50 -34.52 39.46
CA GLU A 61 13.39 -35.89 40.03
C GLU A 61 12.01 -36.56 39.80
N GLY A 62 11.03 -35.84 39.26
CA GLY A 62 9.73 -36.37 38.85
C GLY A 62 9.75 -37.18 37.54
N MET A 63 10.80 -37.09 36.72
CA MET A 63 10.86 -37.61 35.34
C MET A 63 10.43 -39.08 35.19
N GLU A 64 10.71 -39.95 36.17
CA GLU A 64 10.32 -41.37 36.13
C GLU A 64 8.81 -41.62 36.24
N ARG A 65 7.99 -40.61 36.58
CA ARG A 65 6.54 -40.77 36.85
C ARG A 65 5.65 -40.53 35.64
N ASP A 66 6.09 -39.73 34.68
CA ASP A 66 5.30 -39.42 33.48
C ASP A 66 5.50 -40.43 32.35
N TYR A 67 6.52 -41.28 32.43
CA TYR A 67 6.77 -42.33 31.45
C TYR A 67 5.75 -43.47 31.57
N ARG A 68 4.63 -43.34 30.85
CA ARG A 68 3.69 -44.44 30.62
C ARG A 68 4.22 -45.31 29.47
N PRO A 69 4.70 -46.54 29.71
CA PRO A 69 5.11 -47.42 28.62
C PRO A 69 3.91 -47.77 27.73
N ILE A 70 4.09 -47.70 26.41
CA ILE A 70 3.08 -48.05 25.41
C ILE A 70 3.63 -49.23 24.60
N PRO A 71 3.31 -50.49 24.97
CA PRO A 71 3.92 -51.68 24.38
C PRO A 71 3.68 -51.88 22.87
N GLU A 72 2.78 -51.08 22.28
CA GLU A 72 2.46 -51.08 20.85
C GLU A 72 3.40 -50.19 20.02
N LEU A 73 4.20 -49.32 20.66
CA LEU A 73 5.13 -48.39 19.99
C LEU A 73 6.61 -48.70 20.26
N ASP A 74 6.93 -49.38 21.38
CA ASP A 74 8.30 -49.79 21.73
C ASP A 74 8.76 -51.08 21.02
N VAL A 75 7.97 -51.63 20.10
CA VAL A 75 8.31 -52.82 19.29
C VAL A 75 8.75 -52.38 17.89
N TYR A 76 10.05 -52.50 17.62
CA TYR A 76 10.59 -52.37 16.26
C TYR A 76 10.03 -53.46 15.34
N GLU A 77 9.64 -53.11 14.11
CA GLU A 77 9.28 -54.09 13.09
C GLU A 77 10.48 -54.99 12.77
N ALA A 78 10.30 -56.31 12.93
CA ALA A 78 11.38 -57.28 12.75
C ALA A 78 11.71 -57.60 11.28
N GLU A 79 10.91 -57.11 10.31
CA GLU A 79 11.19 -57.29 8.88
C GLU A 79 12.33 -56.38 8.41
N GLY A 80 13.55 -56.92 8.40
CA GLY A 80 14.74 -56.28 7.81
C GLY A 80 15.98 -56.27 8.71
N LEU A 81 15.81 -56.48 10.02
CA LEU A 81 16.93 -56.63 10.95
C LEU A 81 17.34 -58.11 11.06
N ALA A 82 18.35 -58.49 10.28
CA ALA A 82 19.01 -59.78 10.39
C ALA A 82 19.88 -59.84 11.66
N LEU A 83 19.22 -59.99 12.82
CA LEU A 83 19.85 -60.36 14.08
C LEU A 83 19.98 -61.88 14.16
N ASP A 84 21.08 -62.40 13.66
CA ASP A 84 21.87 -63.46 14.31
C ASP A 84 23.27 -63.47 13.68
N SER A 85 24.30 -63.30 14.49
CA SER A 85 25.70 -63.15 14.05
C SER A 85 26.52 -64.44 14.14
N GLU A 86 25.84 -65.58 14.23
CA GLU A 86 26.40 -66.94 14.24
C GLU A 86 25.64 -67.77 13.19
N ASP A 87 26.32 -68.71 12.53
CA ASP A 87 25.80 -69.58 11.44
C ASP A 87 25.33 -68.90 10.13
N VAL A 88 26.11 -67.92 9.64
CA VAL A 88 26.17 -67.64 8.17
C VAL A 88 27.32 -68.45 7.57
N GLU A 89 27.01 -69.46 6.74
CA GLU A 89 28.04 -70.26 6.04
C GLU A 89 28.96 -69.39 5.17
N GLU A 90 30.28 -69.61 5.22
CA GLU A 90 31.22 -68.90 4.36
C GLU A 90 30.95 -69.21 2.88
N LEU A 91 30.44 -68.22 2.15
CA LEU A 91 30.24 -68.27 0.71
C LEU A 91 31.54 -68.71 0.01
N THR A 92 31.51 -69.90 -0.58
CA THR A 92 32.66 -70.48 -1.28
C THR A 92 33.12 -69.54 -2.40
N ALA A 93 34.41 -69.60 -2.76
CA ALA A 93 34.98 -68.65 -3.73
C ALA A 93 34.20 -68.58 -5.06
N SER A 94 33.62 -69.69 -5.53
CA SER A 94 32.78 -69.74 -6.72
C SER A 94 31.41 -69.07 -6.55
N GLN A 95 30.79 -69.15 -5.37
CA GLN A 95 29.55 -68.43 -5.04
C GLN A 95 29.83 -66.93 -4.91
N ARG A 96 30.95 -66.55 -4.30
CA ARG A 96 31.40 -65.16 -4.15
C ARG A 96 31.64 -64.51 -5.53
N GLU A 97 32.38 -65.20 -6.41
CA GLU A 97 32.62 -64.74 -7.79
C GLU A 97 31.32 -64.66 -8.61
N ALA A 98 30.39 -65.60 -8.42
CA ALA A 98 29.08 -65.56 -9.09
C ALA A 98 28.22 -64.37 -8.63
N ALA A 99 28.15 -64.10 -7.32
CA ALA A 99 27.42 -62.95 -6.77
C ALA A 99 28.01 -61.62 -7.24
N GLU A 100 29.34 -61.51 -7.22
CA GLU A 100 30.06 -60.34 -7.73
C GLU A 100 29.82 -60.11 -9.23
N ARG A 101 29.75 -61.18 -10.02
CA ARG A 101 29.41 -61.14 -11.45
C ARG A 101 27.97 -60.66 -11.70
N VAL A 102 27.02 -61.03 -10.84
CA VAL A 102 25.62 -60.57 -10.90
C VAL A 102 25.50 -59.10 -10.51
N MET A 103 26.16 -58.64 -9.44
CA MET A 103 26.16 -57.21 -9.09
C MET A 103 26.79 -56.36 -10.20
N ARG A 104 27.98 -56.75 -10.68
CA ARG A 104 28.67 -56.10 -11.80
C ARG A 104 27.85 -56.07 -13.10
N GLN A 105 26.91 -56.99 -13.28
CA GLN A 105 25.98 -56.98 -14.42
C GLN A 105 24.84 -55.98 -14.21
N ARG A 106 24.24 -55.94 -13.02
CA ARG A 106 23.21 -54.98 -12.61
C ARG A 106 23.73 -53.53 -12.60
N ASP A 107 24.94 -53.30 -12.10
CA ASP A 107 25.58 -51.99 -12.08
C ASP A 107 25.81 -51.49 -13.51
N ARG A 108 26.23 -52.37 -14.42
CA ARG A 108 26.45 -52.06 -15.84
C ARG A 108 25.16 -51.79 -16.63
N GLU A 109 24.02 -52.31 -16.16
CA GLU A 109 22.68 -51.98 -16.67
C GLU A 109 22.23 -50.60 -16.14
N LEU A 110 22.54 -50.27 -14.88
CA LEU A 110 22.31 -48.94 -14.30
C LEU A 110 23.19 -47.85 -14.94
N GLU A 111 24.47 -48.15 -15.24
CA GLU A 111 25.39 -47.25 -15.96
C GLU A 111 24.92 -46.88 -17.37
N GLN A 112 24.10 -47.73 -18.02
CA GLN A 112 23.50 -47.41 -19.31
C GLN A 112 22.22 -46.57 -19.18
N GLY A 113 21.58 -46.57 -18.00
CA GLY A 113 20.38 -45.79 -17.71
C GLY A 113 20.62 -44.36 -17.22
N MET A 114 21.80 -44.06 -16.63
CA MET A 114 22.10 -42.74 -16.06
C MET A 114 23.27 -42.03 -16.74
N GLY A 115 22.95 -41.01 -17.53
CA GLY A 115 23.93 -40.09 -18.13
C GLY A 115 24.79 -39.39 -17.07
N ARG A 116 26.10 -39.29 -17.34
CA ARG A 116 27.14 -38.81 -16.43
C ARG A 116 26.80 -37.51 -15.69
N MET A 117 26.53 -37.60 -14.39
CA MET A 117 26.88 -36.54 -13.44
C MET A 117 27.57 -37.08 -12.18
N ARG A 118 28.47 -36.25 -11.65
CA ARG A 118 29.47 -36.53 -10.61
C ARG A 118 28.91 -37.28 -9.39
N ARG A 119 29.63 -38.33 -8.98
CA ARG A 119 29.86 -38.62 -7.55
C ARG A 119 31.36 -38.74 -7.32
N GLY A 120 31.92 -37.76 -6.62
CA GLY A 120 33.36 -37.68 -6.35
C GLY A 120 33.63 -36.78 -5.15
N LEU A 121 33.74 -37.40 -3.98
CA LEU A 121 34.30 -36.83 -2.76
C LEU A 121 34.60 -37.96 -1.77
N LEU A 122 35.82 -37.98 -1.22
CA LEU A 122 36.31 -38.91 -0.19
C LEU A 122 36.44 -40.39 -0.65
N TYR A 123 37.45 -41.15 -0.25
CA TYR A 123 38.53 -40.88 0.73
C TYR A 123 39.89 -40.67 0.06
N ASP A 124 40.86 -40.20 0.84
CA ASP A 124 42.26 -39.99 0.44
C ASP A 124 43.14 -41.12 1.02
N SER A 125 44.00 -41.74 0.22
CA SER A 125 44.98 -42.76 0.62
C SER A 125 46.03 -42.94 -0.48
N ASP A 126 47.29 -43.12 -0.08
CA ASP A 126 48.50 -43.03 -0.92
C ASP A 126 48.63 -44.05 -2.09
N ASP A 127 49.72 -43.88 -2.85
CA ASP A 127 50.27 -44.78 -3.90
C ASP A 127 49.69 -44.72 -5.34
N GLU A 128 49.90 -43.61 -6.07
CA GLU A 128 49.99 -43.62 -7.55
C GLU A 128 51.16 -42.76 -8.08
N ASP A 129 52.29 -43.42 -8.36
CA ASP A 129 53.28 -42.98 -9.35
C ASP A 129 53.07 -43.83 -10.64
N GLU A 130 53.53 -43.34 -11.80
CA GLU A 130 53.31 -43.94 -13.14
C GLU A 130 51.85 -44.00 -13.66
N ASP A 131 51.40 -42.99 -14.44
CA ASP A 131 51.31 -43.11 -15.92
C ASP A 131 50.61 -41.89 -16.61
N ARG A 132 51.36 -40.99 -17.28
CA ARG A 132 50.78 -39.94 -18.18
C ARG A 132 51.71 -39.45 -19.31
N PRO A 133 51.59 -40.01 -20.54
CA PRO A 133 52.09 -39.36 -21.75
C PRO A 133 50.99 -39.14 -22.82
N SER A 134 51.09 -38.01 -23.56
CA SER A 134 50.71 -37.82 -24.98
C SER A 134 50.31 -36.36 -25.28
N ARG A 135 49.26 -35.82 -24.65
CA ARG A 135 48.61 -34.57 -25.12
C ARG A 135 49.43 -33.28 -24.92
N LYS A 136 50.36 -33.21 -23.96
CA LYS A 136 51.19 -32.00 -23.72
C LYS A 136 52.29 -31.77 -24.78
N ARG A 137 52.84 -32.81 -25.40
CA ARG A 137 53.97 -32.67 -26.34
C ARG A 137 53.58 -31.92 -27.62
N ARG A 138 52.38 -32.23 -28.14
CA ARG A 138 51.83 -31.64 -29.36
C ARG A 138 51.47 -30.15 -29.25
N LEU A 139 51.31 -29.62 -28.04
CA LEU A 139 51.09 -28.19 -27.80
C LEU A 139 52.41 -27.41 -27.78
N ALA A 140 53.47 -28.02 -27.23
CA ALA A 140 54.81 -27.41 -27.17
C ALA A 140 55.48 -27.34 -28.56
N GLU A 141 55.32 -28.36 -29.41
CA GLU A 141 55.80 -28.31 -30.81
C GLU A 141 55.12 -27.18 -31.60
N ARG A 142 53.81 -26.98 -31.43
CA ARG A 142 53.06 -25.91 -32.13
C ARG A 142 53.34 -24.49 -31.62
N ALA A 143 54.12 -24.35 -30.55
CA ALA A 143 54.62 -23.06 -30.05
C ALA A 143 56.09 -22.79 -30.45
N ALA A 144 56.71 -23.68 -31.23
CA ALA A 144 58.10 -23.55 -31.69
C ALA A 144 58.22 -23.05 -33.14
N ASP A 145 57.22 -23.31 -33.99
CA ASP A 145 57.10 -22.71 -35.32
C ASP A 145 56.57 -21.28 -35.18
N GLY A 146 57.47 -20.31 -35.03
CA GLY A 146 57.17 -18.89 -34.88
C GLY A 146 56.65 -18.25 -36.17
N VAL A 147 55.35 -18.41 -36.43
CA VAL A 147 54.60 -17.64 -37.44
C VAL A 147 53.83 -16.54 -36.72
N GLU A 148 54.28 -15.29 -36.87
CA GLU A 148 53.51 -14.10 -36.54
C GLU A 148 52.52 -13.85 -37.71
N GLU A 149 51.33 -14.44 -37.64
CA GLU A 149 50.17 -14.03 -38.44
C GLU A 149 49.36 -12.98 -37.65
N GLU A 150 48.86 -11.96 -38.36
CA GLU A 150 48.38 -10.70 -37.76
C GLU A 150 46.95 -10.82 -37.17
N ASP A 151 46.70 -10.15 -36.02
CA ASP A 151 45.48 -10.25 -35.20
C ASP A 151 44.20 -9.63 -35.83
N GLU A 152 43.86 -9.92 -37.09
CA GLU A 152 42.58 -9.48 -37.71
C GLU A 152 41.65 -10.62 -38.19
N ASP A 153 42.16 -11.81 -38.56
CA ASP A 153 41.33 -12.94 -39.00
C ASP A 153 41.09 -13.96 -37.86
N MET A 154 39.92 -13.86 -37.20
CA MET A 154 39.08 -14.96 -36.64
C MET A 154 38.09 -14.44 -35.58
N ILE A 155 37.24 -13.47 -35.96
CA ILE A 155 35.91 -13.38 -35.34
C ILE A 155 35.07 -14.54 -35.92
N GLU A 156 35.22 -15.74 -35.36
CA GLU A 156 34.22 -16.80 -35.57
C GLU A 156 32.87 -16.25 -35.11
N SER A 157 31.92 -16.10 -36.03
CA SER A 157 30.53 -15.83 -35.68
C SER A 157 29.99 -17.03 -34.89
N ILE A 158 29.90 -16.87 -33.56
CA ILE A 158 29.35 -17.89 -32.67
C ILE A 158 27.83 -17.95 -32.88
N GLU A 159 27.40 -18.66 -33.93
CA GLU A 159 25.98 -18.86 -34.24
C GLU A 159 25.23 -19.49 -33.04
N ASN A 160 25.92 -20.38 -32.32
CA ASN A 160 25.42 -21.07 -31.13
C ASN A 160 26.06 -20.53 -29.84
N LEU A 161 25.50 -19.45 -29.29
CA LEU A 161 25.82 -18.91 -27.95
C LEU A 161 25.63 -19.94 -26.82
N GLU A 162 24.88 -21.01 -27.11
CA GLU A 162 24.56 -22.16 -26.25
C GLU A 162 25.76 -23.09 -25.96
N ASP A 163 26.76 -23.17 -26.86
CA ASP A 163 27.97 -23.93 -26.58
C ASP A 163 28.89 -23.14 -25.64
N MET A 164 28.62 -23.25 -24.34
CA MET A 164 29.44 -22.68 -23.27
C MET A 164 30.87 -23.26 -23.19
N LYS A 165 31.25 -24.21 -24.06
CA LYS A 165 32.58 -24.85 -24.16
C LYS A 165 33.09 -25.46 -22.84
N GLY A 166 32.19 -25.72 -21.88
CA GLY A 166 32.49 -26.25 -20.55
C GLY A 166 32.86 -25.21 -19.47
N HIS A 167 32.74 -23.92 -19.75
CA HIS A 167 32.96 -22.84 -18.78
C HIS A 167 31.76 -22.63 -17.84
N SER A 168 31.97 -21.92 -16.73
CA SER A 168 30.84 -21.40 -15.95
C SER A 168 30.15 -20.25 -16.70
N VAL A 169 28.83 -20.09 -16.51
CA VAL A 169 28.03 -19.01 -17.14
C VAL A 169 28.69 -17.64 -16.95
N ARG A 170 29.23 -17.39 -15.75
CA ARG A 170 29.91 -16.15 -15.41
C ARG A 170 31.18 -15.93 -16.22
N GLU A 171 32.08 -16.91 -16.25
CA GLU A 171 33.31 -16.83 -17.06
C GLU A 171 33.00 -16.71 -18.55
N TRP A 172 31.94 -17.37 -19.03
CA TRP A 172 31.45 -17.30 -20.40
C TRP A 172 31.01 -15.88 -20.78
N VAL A 173 30.11 -15.26 -20.00
CA VAL A 173 29.64 -13.87 -20.22
C VAL A 173 30.78 -12.85 -20.12
N SER A 174 31.83 -13.14 -19.35
CA SER A 174 33.00 -12.27 -19.19
C SER A 174 33.97 -12.33 -20.39
N MET A 175 33.94 -13.38 -21.22
CA MET A 175 34.76 -13.46 -22.43
C MET A 175 34.32 -12.45 -23.50
N ALA A 176 35.29 -11.91 -24.25
CA ALA A 176 35.06 -10.85 -25.23
C ALA A 176 34.03 -11.22 -26.32
N ALA A 177 34.09 -12.42 -26.90
CA ALA A 177 33.19 -12.80 -27.98
C ALA A 177 31.72 -13.00 -27.50
N PRO A 178 31.42 -13.80 -26.46
CA PRO A 178 30.07 -13.85 -25.87
C PRO A 178 29.58 -12.48 -25.40
N ARG A 179 30.43 -11.65 -24.76
CA ARG A 179 30.08 -10.29 -24.34
C ARG A 179 29.61 -9.43 -25.51
N LEU A 180 30.35 -9.43 -26.62
CA LEU A 180 30.00 -8.66 -27.82
C LEU A 180 28.72 -9.19 -28.48
N GLU A 181 28.52 -10.51 -28.53
CA GLU A 181 27.30 -11.10 -29.09
C GLU A 181 26.05 -10.77 -28.26
N ILE A 182 26.13 -10.89 -26.92
CA ILE A 182 25.07 -10.47 -25.97
C ILE A 182 24.71 -8.99 -26.17
N TYR A 183 25.74 -8.15 -26.29
CA TYR A 183 25.63 -6.71 -26.52
C TYR A 183 24.96 -6.37 -27.86
N HIS A 184 25.30 -7.08 -28.94
CA HIS A 184 24.67 -6.91 -30.26
C HIS A 184 23.22 -7.42 -30.28
N ARG A 185 22.92 -8.57 -29.66
CA ARG A 185 21.55 -9.08 -29.53
C ARG A 185 20.64 -8.14 -28.76
N PHE A 186 21.09 -7.64 -27.61
CA PHE A 186 20.29 -6.69 -26.82
C PHE A 186 20.07 -5.35 -27.56
N LYS A 187 21.06 -4.86 -28.32
CA LYS A 187 20.87 -3.71 -29.23
C LYS A 187 19.88 -3.97 -30.36
N ASN A 188 19.75 -5.21 -30.83
CA ASN A 188 18.77 -5.59 -31.85
C ASN A 188 17.37 -5.66 -31.22
N PHE A 189 17.20 -6.37 -30.11
CA PHE A 189 15.96 -6.43 -29.32
C PHE A 189 15.35 -5.04 -29.05
N LEU A 190 16.13 -4.07 -28.56
CA LEU A 190 15.67 -2.70 -28.32
C LEU A 190 15.21 -1.94 -29.59
N LYS A 191 15.57 -2.42 -30.79
CA LYS A 191 15.21 -1.82 -32.08
C LYS A 191 14.10 -2.58 -32.83
N THR A 192 14.01 -3.90 -32.66
CA THR A 192 13.10 -4.77 -33.41
C THR A 192 11.84 -5.14 -32.64
N HIS A 193 11.82 -5.02 -31.31
CA HIS A 193 10.64 -5.36 -30.52
C HIS A 193 9.41 -4.52 -30.94
N VAL A 194 8.30 -5.21 -31.20
CA VAL A 194 6.99 -4.63 -31.49
C VAL A 194 5.95 -5.32 -30.62
N ASP A 195 5.01 -4.52 -30.11
CA ASP A 195 3.83 -4.95 -29.36
C ASP A 195 2.82 -5.67 -30.28
N ASP A 196 1.79 -6.30 -29.71
CA ASP A 196 0.66 -6.89 -30.45
C ASP A 196 -0.04 -5.88 -31.37
N HIS A 197 0.05 -4.59 -31.02
CA HIS A 197 -0.47 -3.46 -31.79
C HIS A 197 0.46 -2.98 -32.92
N GLY A 198 1.66 -3.57 -33.08
CA GLY A 198 2.66 -3.19 -34.08
C GLY A 198 3.48 -1.94 -33.72
N HIS A 199 3.36 -1.42 -32.50
CA HIS A 199 4.13 -0.27 -32.00
C HIS A 199 5.45 -0.75 -31.38
N ASN A 200 6.56 -0.03 -31.63
CA ASN A 200 7.83 -0.30 -30.95
C ASN A 200 7.82 0.37 -29.56
N VAL A 201 7.57 -0.44 -28.54
CA VAL A 201 7.45 -0.05 -27.12
C VAL A 201 8.73 0.63 -26.61
N PHE A 202 9.91 0.09 -26.92
CA PHE A 202 11.17 0.63 -26.39
C PHE A 202 11.54 1.98 -26.99
N LYS A 203 11.21 2.23 -28.26
CA LYS A 203 11.40 3.54 -28.90
C LYS A 203 10.56 4.62 -28.23
N GLU A 204 9.31 4.31 -27.88
CA GLU A 204 8.43 5.24 -27.16
C GLU A 204 8.87 5.40 -25.70
N ARG A 205 9.16 4.30 -24.99
CA ARG A 205 9.64 4.30 -23.60
C ARG A 205 10.97 5.04 -23.42
N ILE A 206 11.92 4.91 -24.36
CA ILE A 206 13.16 5.69 -24.42
C ILE A 206 12.86 7.16 -24.69
N SER A 207 11.95 7.48 -25.61
CA SER A 207 11.56 8.86 -25.88
C SER A 207 10.95 9.54 -24.64
N ASP A 208 10.13 8.82 -23.88
CA ASP A 208 9.51 9.33 -22.66
C ASP A 208 10.52 9.49 -21.51
N MET A 209 11.38 8.49 -21.29
CA MET A 209 12.54 8.56 -20.40
C MET A 209 13.40 9.80 -20.68
N CYS A 210 13.65 10.12 -21.95
CA CYS A 210 14.40 11.30 -22.37
C CYS A 210 13.63 12.63 -22.28
N LYS A 211 12.28 12.66 -22.29
CA LYS A 211 11.49 13.87 -21.97
C LYS A 211 11.63 14.21 -20.49
N GLU A 212 11.51 13.19 -19.66
CA GLU A 212 11.55 13.26 -18.19
C GLU A 212 12.97 13.36 -17.62
N ASN A 213 14.00 13.23 -18.46
CA ASN A 213 15.43 13.27 -18.10
C ASN A 213 15.82 12.17 -17.09
N ARG A 214 15.22 10.98 -17.20
CA ARG A 214 15.50 9.83 -16.32
C ARG A 214 16.67 9.01 -16.86
N GLU A 215 17.46 8.44 -15.96
CA GLU A 215 18.62 7.59 -16.29
C GLU A 215 18.32 6.09 -16.23
N SER A 216 17.07 5.69 -15.95
CA SER A 216 16.67 4.29 -15.87
C SER A 216 15.66 3.84 -16.93
N LEU A 217 15.99 2.74 -17.61
CA LEU A 217 15.20 2.11 -18.66
C LEU A 217 14.57 0.82 -18.16
N VAL A 218 13.23 0.75 -18.11
CA VAL A 218 12.51 -0.46 -17.65
C VAL A 218 12.29 -1.45 -18.80
N VAL A 219 12.83 -2.65 -18.63
CA VAL A 219 12.67 -3.80 -19.54
C VAL A 219 11.83 -4.86 -18.86
N ASN A 220 10.80 -5.36 -19.54
CA ASN A 220 10.02 -6.49 -19.05
C ASN A 220 10.76 -7.80 -19.34
N TYR A 221 10.81 -8.71 -18.37
CA TYR A 221 11.48 -10.00 -18.53
C TYR A 221 10.72 -10.92 -19.52
N GLU A 222 9.40 -10.80 -19.59
CA GLU A 222 8.56 -11.64 -20.45
C GLU A 222 8.79 -11.31 -21.95
N ASP A 223 8.79 -10.02 -22.32
CA ASP A 223 9.17 -9.53 -23.66
C ASP A 223 10.55 -10.08 -24.10
N LEU A 224 11.52 -10.03 -23.18
CA LEU A 224 12.89 -10.47 -23.40
C LEU A 224 12.97 -11.99 -23.60
N ALA A 225 12.24 -12.76 -22.79
CA ALA A 225 12.15 -14.21 -22.93
C ALA A 225 11.43 -14.66 -24.22
N ALA A 226 10.44 -13.89 -24.69
CA ALA A 226 9.70 -14.18 -25.91
C ALA A 226 10.53 -13.97 -27.19
N GLN A 227 11.38 -12.95 -27.23
CA GLN A 227 12.29 -12.68 -28.37
C GLN A 227 13.60 -13.47 -28.27
N GLU A 228 14.26 -13.43 -27.11
CA GLU A 228 15.68 -13.75 -26.96
C GLU A 228 15.92 -14.63 -25.71
N HIS A 229 15.28 -15.81 -25.71
CA HIS A 229 15.29 -16.79 -24.63
C HIS A 229 16.69 -17.11 -24.04
N VAL A 230 17.76 -17.06 -24.85
CA VAL A 230 19.15 -17.26 -24.43
C VAL A 230 19.59 -16.20 -23.41
N LEU A 231 19.26 -14.93 -23.65
CA LEU A 231 19.58 -13.84 -22.71
C LEU A 231 18.74 -13.97 -21.44
N ALA A 232 17.48 -14.38 -21.56
CA ALA A 232 16.62 -14.64 -20.40
C ALA A 232 17.20 -15.76 -19.50
N TYR A 233 17.76 -16.82 -20.08
CA TYR A 233 18.39 -17.90 -19.32
C TYR A 233 19.67 -17.47 -18.57
N PHE A 234 20.55 -16.68 -19.19
CA PHE A 234 21.80 -16.26 -18.55
C PHE A 234 21.62 -15.14 -17.51
N LEU A 235 20.53 -14.38 -17.57
CA LEU A 235 20.31 -13.18 -16.75
C LEU A 235 20.15 -13.45 -15.24
N PRO A 236 19.49 -14.52 -14.76
CA PRO A 236 19.43 -14.85 -13.34
C PRO A 236 20.74 -15.39 -12.75
N GLU A 237 21.57 -16.06 -13.56
CA GLU A 237 22.81 -16.73 -13.13
C GLU A 237 24.02 -15.78 -13.05
N ALA A 238 24.15 -14.83 -13.99
CA ALA A 238 25.26 -13.86 -14.03
C ALA A 238 24.81 -12.38 -14.08
N PRO A 239 23.85 -11.93 -13.24
CA PRO A 239 23.21 -10.61 -13.37
C PRO A 239 24.20 -9.43 -13.24
N ALA A 240 25.21 -9.56 -12.38
CA ALA A 240 26.17 -8.49 -12.09
C ALA A 240 27.11 -8.12 -13.26
N GLU A 241 27.17 -8.98 -14.28
CA GLU A 241 27.94 -8.78 -15.50
C GLU A 241 27.01 -8.53 -16.70
N MET A 242 25.91 -9.30 -16.81
CA MET A 242 24.84 -9.07 -17.81
C MET A 242 24.26 -7.66 -17.77
N LEU A 243 23.94 -7.13 -16.59
CA LEU A 243 23.36 -5.78 -16.44
C LEU A 243 24.29 -4.68 -16.96
N LYS A 244 25.61 -4.81 -16.77
CA LYS A 244 26.58 -3.83 -17.27
C LYS A 244 26.64 -3.80 -18.81
N ILE A 245 26.51 -4.96 -19.44
CA ILE A 245 26.44 -5.09 -20.89
C ILE A 245 25.15 -4.46 -21.42
N PHE A 246 24.04 -4.60 -20.70
CA PHE A 246 22.77 -3.97 -21.03
C PHE A 246 22.81 -2.44 -20.85
N ASP A 247 23.44 -1.93 -19.80
CA ASP A 247 23.66 -0.50 -19.56
C ASP A 247 24.51 0.14 -20.70
N GLU A 248 25.63 -0.49 -21.07
CA GLU A 248 26.48 -0.07 -22.19
C GLU A 248 25.70 -0.07 -23.54
N ALA A 249 24.87 -1.08 -23.77
CA ALA A 249 24.07 -1.20 -24.98
C ALA A 249 22.92 -0.17 -25.04
N ALA A 250 22.22 0.03 -23.93
CA ALA A 250 21.16 1.01 -23.80
C ALA A 250 21.69 2.43 -23.99
N LYS A 251 22.84 2.77 -23.40
CA LYS A 251 23.52 4.06 -23.59
C LYS A 251 23.74 4.40 -25.06
N GLU A 252 24.24 3.45 -25.86
CA GLU A 252 24.43 3.69 -27.29
C GLU A 252 23.11 3.85 -28.07
N VAL A 253 22.07 3.07 -27.77
CA VAL A 253 20.76 3.22 -28.43
C VAL A 253 20.15 4.59 -28.11
N VAL A 254 20.25 5.05 -26.86
CA VAL A 254 19.76 6.37 -26.43
C VAL A 254 20.56 7.49 -27.09
N LEU A 255 21.89 7.41 -27.13
CA LEU A 255 22.74 8.42 -27.79
C LEU A 255 22.54 8.45 -29.31
N ALA A 256 22.21 7.32 -29.95
CA ALA A 256 21.87 7.27 -31.37
C ALA A 256 20.53 7.96 -31.69
N MET A 257 19.55 7.94 -30.76
CA MET A 257 18.30 8.72 -30.91
C MET A 257 18.50 10.20 -30.51
N TYR A 258 19.24 10.45 -29.43
CA TYR A 258 19.41 11.75 -28.80
C TYR A 258 20.89 12.05 -28.52
N PRO A 259 21.69 12.46 -29.52
CA PRO A 259 23.14 12.69 -29.39
C PRO A 259 23.54 13.90 -28.53
N LYS A 260 22.60 14.50 -27.79
CA LYS A 260 22.83 15.54 -26.78
C LYS A 260 22.65 15.03 -25.33
N TYR A 261 22.17 13.79 -25.14
CA TYR A 261 21.80 13.24 -23.83
C TYR A 261 23.01 13.04 -22.89
N ASP A 262 24.20 12.85 -23.46
CA ASP A 262 25.51 12.76 -22.78
C ASP A 262 25.82 13.93 -21.81
N ARG A 263 25.12 15.07 -21.96
CA ARG A 263 25.22 16.24 -21.07
C ARG A 263 24.32 16.19 -19.84
N ILE A 264 23.40 15.22 -19.79
CA ILE A 264 22.34 15.10 -18.78
C ILE A 264 22.70 13.94 -17.84
N ALA A 265 22.88 12.75 -18.42
CA ALA A 265 23.32 11.55 -17.71
C ALA A 265 24.46 10.89 -18.49
N GLN A 266 25.52 10.49 -17.79
CA GLN A 266 26.67 9.79 -18.38
C GLN A 266 26.52 8.26 -18.37
N GLU A 267 25.64 7.74 -17.53
CA GLU A 267 25.31 6.31 -17.42
C GLU A 267 23.79 6.14 -17.59
N ILE A 268 23.35 4.93 -17.96
CA ILE A 268 21.93 4.57 -18.09
C ILE A 268 21.77 3.16 -17.55
N HIS A 269 20.85 2.95 -16.61
CA HIS A 269 20.69 1.69 -15.90
C HIS A 269 19.45 0.91 -16.36
N VAL A 270 19.63 -0.37 -16.70
CA VAL A 270 18.56 -1.26 -17.16
C VAL A 270 17.86 -1.95 -15.98
N ARG A 271 16.62 -1.54 -15.74
CA ARG A 271 15.76 -2.00 -14.65
C ARG A 271 14.90 -3.16 -15.14
N ILE A 272 15.08 -4.35 -14.58
CA ILE A 272 14.32 -5.55 -14.98
C ILE A 272 13.01 -5.62 -14.19
N SER A 273 11.88 -5.75 -14.89
CA SER A 273 10.55 -5.94 -14.30
C SER A 273 9.99 -7.35 -14.55
N HIS A 274 9.01 -7.75 -13.76
CA HIS A 274 8.26 -9.02 -13.83
C HIS A 274 9.08 -10.31 -14.02
N LEU A 275 10.10 -10.56 -13.18
CA LEU A 275 10.68 -11.90 -13.05
C LEU A 275 9.60 -12.93 -12.66
N PRO A 276 9.44 -14.07 -13.35
CA PRO A 276 8.33 -15.01 -13.11
C PRO A 276 8.44 -15.75 -11.76
N LEU A 277 9.66 -15.91 -11.23
CA LEU A 277 9.89 -16.51 -9.91
C LEU A 277 9.71 -15.44 -8.82
N VAL A 278 8.67 -15.57 -7.99
CA VAL A 278 8.43 -14.72 -6.81
C VAL A 278 8.78 -15.50 -5.53
N GLU A 279 9.86 -15.11 -4.87
CA GLU A 279 10.35 -15.75 -3.64
C GLU A 279 9.88 -15.06 -2.34
N GLU A 280 10.06 -15.77 -1.23
CA GLU A 280 9.81 -15.29 0.12
C GLU A 280 11.12 -14.93 0.83
N LEU A 281 11.13 -13.91 1.69
CA LEU A 281 12.34 -13.52 2.44
C LEU A 281 12.93 -14.68 3.30
N ARG A 282 12.12 -15.71 3.57
CA ARG A 282 12.43 -16.94 4.31
C ARG A 282 12.88 -18.12 3.43
N SER A 283 12.61 -18.12 2.12
CA SER A 283 13.19 -19.11 1.19
C SER A 283 14.65 -18.83 0.86
N LEU A 284 15.12 -17.60 1.04
CA LEU A 284 16.50 -17.15 0.81
C LEU A 284 17.57 -17.96 1.57
N ARG A 285 18.05 -19.03 0.94
CA ARG A 285 19.20 -19.87 1.33
C ARG A 285 20.46 -19.57 0.51
N GLN A 286 21.54 -20.30 0.80
CA GLN A 286 22.85 -20.19 0.13
C GLN A 286 22.83 -20.45 -1.39
N LEU A 287 21.80 -21.12 -1.91
CA LEU A 287 21.68 -21.44 -3.33
C LEU A 287 21.66 -20.17 -4.19
N HIS A 288 20.90 -19.16 -3.75
CA HIS A 288 20.62 -17.93 -4.49
C HIS A 288 21.75 -16.88 -4.39
N LEU A 289 22.97 -17.27 -3.95
CA LEU A 289 24.07 -16.33 -3.74
C LEU A 289 24.59 -15.78 -5.08
N ASN A 290 24.52 -14.46 -5.21
CA ASN A 290 24.85 -13.66 -6.41
C ASN A 290 23.91 -13.87 -7.61
N GLN A 291 22.82 -14.62 -7.44
CA GLN A 291 21.74 -14.74 -8.43
C GLN A 291 20.74 -13.58 -8.31
N LEU A 292 19.92 -13.37 -9.36
CA LEU A 292 18.86 -12.37 -9.40
C LEU A 292 17.56 -12.95 -8.83
N ILE A 293 16.95 -12.26 -7.86
CA ILE A 293 15.75 -12.71 -7.16
C ILE A 293 14.70 -11.60 -7.15
N ARG A 294 13.43 -11.94 -7.37
CA ARG A 294 12.26 -11.08 -7.09
C ARG A 294 11.61 -11.54 -5.78
N THR A 295 11.48 -10.62 -4.82
CA THR A 295 10.89 -10.86 -3.50
C THR A 295 9.84 -9.79 -3.19
N SER A 296 8.95 -10.04 -2.23
CA SER A 296 7.95 -9.03 -1.81
C SER A 296 7.82 -8.94 -0.28
N GLY A 297 7.64 -7.72 0.22
CA GLY A 297 7.55 -7.43 1.65
C GLY A 297 7.27 -5.95 1.94
N VAL A 298 7.07 -5.65 3.22
CA VAL A 298 6.84 -4.29 3.75
C VAL A 298 8.18 -3.66 4.09
N VAL A 299 8.39 -2.38 3.74
CA VAL A 299 9.57 -1.63 4.22
C VAL A 299 9.33 -1.19 5.67
N THR A 300 10.19 -1.58 6.60
CA THR A 300 10.07 -1.23 8.03
C THR A 300 10.92 -0.04 8.43
N SER A 301 11.99 0.25 7.69
CA SER A 301 12.94 1.31 8.01
C SER A 301 13.72 1.71 6.77
N CYS A 302 14.05 3.00 6.64
CA CYS A 302 14.91 3.53 5.60
C CYS A 302 15.86 4.58 6.20
N THR A 303 17.16 4.53 5.86
CA THR A 303 18.05 5.65 6.18
C THR A 303 17.66 6.90 5.39
N GLY A 304 18.16 8.06 5.81
CA GLY A 304 18.30 9.18 4.88
C GLY A 304 19.17 8.81 3.68
N VAL A 305 19.09 9.62 2.62
CA VAL A 305 20.00 9.50 1.47
C VAL A 305 21.38 10.00 1.87
N LEU A 306 22.39 9.17 1.67
CA LEU A 306 23.79 9.47 1.97
C LEU A 306 24.63 9.39 0.69
N PRO A 307 25.63 10.26 0.48
CA PRO A 307 26.56 10.10 -0.62
C PRO A 307 27.56 8.97 -0.32
N GLN A 308 27.60 7.96 -1.18
CA GLN A 308 28.66 6.95 -1.21
C GLN A 308 29.68 7.31 -2.30
N LEU A 309 30.93 6.90 -2.12
CA LEU A 309 31.96 7.01 -3.16
C LEU A 309 31.68 5.97 -4.27
N SER A 310 31.80 6.37 -5.54
CA SER A 310 31.79 5.46 -6.70
C SER A 310 33.20 5.35 -7.30
N MET A 311 33.75 6.48 -7.74
CA MET A 311 35.11 6.58 -8.26
C MET A 311 35.94 7.50 -7.34
N VAL A 312 36.90 6.92 -6.63
CA VAL A 312 37.78 7.63 -5.70
C VAL A 312 39.07 8.02 -6.41
N LYS A 313 39.53 9.25 -6.19
CA LYS A 313 40.89 9.71 -6.47
C LYS A 313 41.50 10.23 -5.17
N TYR A 314 42.81 10.06 -5.04
CA TYR A 314 43.53 10.40 -3.82
C TYR A 314 44.68 11.36 -4.11
N ASN A 315 44.83 12.40 -3.29
CA ASN A 315 45.96 13.31 -3.35
C ASN A 315 47.11 12.79 -2.47
N CYS A 316 48.31 12.69 -3.04
CA CYS A 316 49.49 12.29 -2.31
C CYS A 316 50.09 13.47 -1.51
N SER A 317 49.97 13.39 -0.19
CA SER A 317 50.41 14.40 0.79
C SER A 317 51.89 14.82 0.72
N LYS A 318 52.74 14.11 -0.04
CA LYS A 318 54.17 14.44 -0.22
C LYS A 318 54.55 15.06 -1.56
N CYS A 319 53.74 14.91 -2.60
CA CYS A 319 54.05 15.42 -3.95
C CYS A 319 52.87 16.14 -4.63
N SER A 320 51.70 16.17 -4.01
CA SER A 320 50.44 16.71 -4.57
C SER A 320 49.95 16.03 -5.85
N PHE A 321 50.56 14.91 -6.25
CA PHE A 321 50.10 14.09 -7.36
C PHE A 321 48.75 13.44 -7.05
N ILE A 322 47.86 13.45 -8.04
CA ILE A 322 46.54 12.83 -7.97
C ILE A 322 46.68 11.37 -8.41
N LEU A 323 46.55 10.42 -7.47
CA LEU A 323 46.48 9.01 -7.79
C LEU A 323 45.20 8.70 -8.58
N GLY A 324 45.33 7.75 -9.50
CA GLY A 324 44.32 7.44 -10.52
C GLY A 324 42.95 6.99 -9.97
N PRO A 325 41.97 6.84 -10.87
CA PRO A 325 40.61 6.46 -10.48
C PRO A 325 40.56 5.03 -9.93
N PHE A 326 40.21 4.92 -8.65
CA PHE A 326 39.92 3.66 -7.97
C PHE A 326 38.40 3.49 -7.84
N PHE A 327 37.84 2.44 -8.43
CA PHE A 327 36.42 2.12 -8.26
C PHE A 327 36.17 1.45 -6.90
N GLN A 328 35.24 2.00 -6.12
CA GLN A 328 34.96 1.56 -4.75
C GLN A 328 33.97 0.38 -4.75
N SER A 329 34.44 -0.81 -4.41
CA SER A 329 33.55 -1.97 -4.17
C SER A 329 32.73 -1.77 -2.89
N GLN A 330 31.49 -2.26 -2.82
CA GLN A 330 30.68 -2.10 -1.60
C GLN A 330 31.21 -2.91 -0.39
N ASN A 331 32.09 -3.88 -0.63
CA ASN A 331 32.50 -4.89 0.35
C ASN A 331 33.80 -4.54 1.09
N GLN A 332 34.67 -3.75 0.46
CA GLN A 332 36.01 -3.47 0.96
C GLN A 332 36.45 -2.07 0.54
N GLU A 333 36.86 -1.25 1.51
CA GLU A 333 37.53 0.03 1.31
C GLU A 333 38.71 -0.14 0.33
N VAL A 334 38.73 0.61 -0.78
CA VAL A 334 39.90 0.58 -1.66
C VAL A 334 41.06 1.29 -0.96
N LYS A 335 42.21 0.63 -0.88
CA LYS A 335 43.43 1.18 -0.28
C LYS A 335 44.44 1.40 -1.39
N PRO A 336 44.73 2.66 -1.78
CA PRO A 336 45.66 2.95 -2.85
C PRO A 336 47.05 2.39 -2.51
N GLY A 337 47.77 1.93 -3.53
CA GLY A 337 49.14 1.46 -3.40
C GLY A 337 50.15 2.59 -3.18
N SER A 338 51.44 2.27 -3.35
CA SER A 338 52.49 3.29 -3.29
C SER A 338 52.32 4.32 -4.42
N CYS A 339 52.61 5.59 -4.14
CA CYS A 339 52.52 6.65 -5.16
C CYS A 339 53.53 6.43 -6.31
N PRO A 340 53.10 6.42 -7.59
CA PRO A 340 54.01 6.20 -8.72
C PRO A 340 55.17 7.20 -8.81
N GLU A 341 54.94 8.46 -8.44
CA GLU A 341 55.91 9.55 -8.64
C GLU A 341 56.93 9.69 -7.50
N CYS A 342 56.53 9.44 -6.25
CA CYS A 342 57.39 9.63 -5.07
C CYS A 342 57.59 8.36 -4.20
N GLN A 343 57.03 7.23 -4.62
CA GLN A 343 57.11 5.92 -3.93
C GLN A 343 56.68 5.93 -2.45
N SER A 344 55.90 6.92 -2.02
CA SER A 344 55.47 7.02 -0.63
C SER A 344 54.22 6.19 -0.35
N LEU A 345 54.32 5.33 0.66
CA LEU A 345 53.22 4.61 1.32
C LEU A 345 52.55 5.48 2.41
N GLY A 346 52.41 6.78 2.15
CA GLY A 346 51.89 7.74 3.14
C GLY A 346 50.37 7.66 3.32
N PRO A 347 49.80 8.35 4.33
CA PRO A 347 48.36 8.62 4.33
C PRO A 347 48.03 9.48 3.10
N PHE A 348 47.05 9.01 2.33
CA PHE A 348 46.52 9.69 1.16
C PHE A 348 45.16 10.32 1.49
N GLU A 349 44.94 11.56 1.07
CA GLU A 349 43.69 12.28 1.33
C GLU A 349 42.77 12.18 0.11
N ILE A 350 41.45 12.15 0.31
CA ILE A 350 40.47 11.99 -0.78
C ILE A 350 40.29 13.34 -1.50
N ASN A 351 40.39 13.35 -2.82
CA ASN A 351 40.21 14.56 -3.62
C ASN A 351 38.72 14.83 -3.94
N MET A 352 38.05 15.55 -3.04
CA MET A 352 36.60 15.84 -3.12
C MET A 352 36.15 16.50 -4.44
N GLU A 353 37.05 17.17 -5.18
CA GLU A 353 36.71 17.86 -6.44
C GLU A 353 36.66 16.91 -7.64
N GLU A 354 37.45 15.82 -7.62
CA GLU A 354 37.54 14.86 -8.73
C GLU A 354 36.97 13.47 -8.40
N THR A 355 36.52 13.23 -7.17
CA THR A 355 35.79 12.01 -6.79
C THR A 355 34.34 12.04 -7.25
N VAL A 356 33.89 10.97 -7.90
CA VAL A 356 32.47 10.80 -8.25
C VAL A 356 31.75 10.13 -7.10
N TYR A 357 30.74 10.83 -6.57
CA TYR A 357 29.80 10.33 -5.56
C TYR A 357 28.54 9.78 -6.22
N GLN A 358 27.94 8.77 -5.60
CA GLN A 358 26.66 8.18 -5.96
C GLN A 358 25.71 8.24 -4.76
N ASN A 359 24.41 8.36 -4.98
CA ASN A 359 23.44 8.28 -3.89
C ASN A 359 23.36 6.85 -3.35
N TYR A 360 23.28 6.72 -2.02
CA TYR A 360 23.13 5.45 -1.30
C TYR A 360 22.01 5.57 -0.26
N GLN A 361 21.17 4.54 -0.16
CA GLN A 361 20.19 4.41 0.89
C GLN A 361 20.09 2.95 1.32
N ARG A 362 20.01 2.69 2.64
CA ARG A 362 19.79 1.35 3.19
C ARG A 362 18.37 1.23 3.72
N ILE A 363 17.67 0.18 3.32
CA ILE A 363 16.32 -0.13 3.77
C ILE A 363 16.29 -1.49 4.48
N LYS A 364 15.32 -1.66 5.37
CA LYS A 364 14.94 -2.98 5.90
C LYS A 364 13.57 -3.37 5.36
N ILE A 365 13.51 -4.56 4.79
CA ILE A 365 12.29 -5.19 4.25
C ILE A 365 11.93 -6.38 5.13
N GLN A 366 10.64 -6.56 5.41
CA GLN A 366 10.08 -7.61 6.26
C GLN A 366 8.95 -8.36 5.52
N GLU A 367 8.74 -9.63 5.85
CA GLU A 367 7.59 -10.40 5.33
C GLU A 367 6.26 -9.69 5.65
N SER A 368 5.37 -9.54 4.66
CA SER A 368 4.05 -8.94 4.88
C SER A 368 3.24 -9.79 5.88
N PRO A 369 2.68 -9.21 6.97
CA PRO A 369 2.06 -9.96 8.05
C PRO A 369 1.00 -10.98 7.61
N GLY A 370 0.22 -10.64 6.57
CA GLY A 370 -0.84 -11.51 6.04
C GLY A 370 -0.35 -12.76 5.30
N LYS A 371 0.94 -12.85 4.93
CA LYS A 371 1.52 -14.04 4.28
C LYS A 371 2.24 -14.97 5.27
N VAL A 372 2.49 -14.53 6.51
CA VAL A 372 3.26 -15.31 7.48
C VAL A 372 2.40 -16.43 8.07
N ALA A 373 2.90 -17.67 8.02
CA ALA A 373 2.26 -18.81 8.66
C ALA A 373 2.05 -18.57 10.17
N ALA A 374 0.82 -18.80 10.65
CA ALA A 374 0.39 -18.49 12.01
C ALA A 374 1.33 -19.04 13.09
N GLY A 375 1.56 -18.25 14.14
CA GLY A 375 2.44 -18.62 15.26
C GLY A 375 3.95 -18.52 14.98
N ARG A 376 4.40 -18.04 13.81
CA ARG A 376 5.82 -17.82 13.51
C ARG A 376 6.15 -16.34 13.37
N LEU A 377 7.27 -15.92 13.95
CA LEU A 377 7.77 -14.55 13.81
C LEU A 377 8.10 -14.20 12.34
N PRO A 378 7.79 -12.98 11.87
CA PRO A 378 8.21 -12.48 10.56
C PRO A 378 9.73 -12.25 10.51
N ARG A 379 10.36 -12.63 9.40
CA ARG A 379 11.78 -12.40 9.10
C ARG A 379 11.97 -11.13 8.27
N SER A 380 13.16 -10.55 8.39
CA SER A 380 13.56 -9.33 7.68
C SER A 380 14.95 -9.48 7.06
N LYS A 381 15.23 -8.65 6.06
CA LYS A 381 16.51 -8.52 5.36
C LYS A 381 16.85 -7.04 5.17
N ASP A 382 18.14 -6.74 5.07
CA ASP A 382 18.61 -5.44 4.59
C ASP A 382 18.64 -5.44 3.05
N ALA A 383 18.31 -4.29 2.46
CA ALA A 383 18.51 -4.01 1.04
C ALA A 383 19.24 -2.67 0.86
N ILE A 384 20.01 -2.55 -0.22
CA ILE A 384 20.72 -1.33 -0.62
C ILE A 384 20.11 -0.79 -1.91
N LEU A 385 19.82 0.51 -1.90
CA LEU A 385 19.35 1.29 -3.04
C LEU A 385 20.46 2.26 -3.45
N LEU A 386 20.63 2.46 -4.76
CA LEU A 386 21.69 3.27 -5.36
C LEU A 386 21.10 4.27 -6.36
N ALA A 387 21.83 5.37 -6.63
CA ALA A 387 21.56 6.32 -7.71
C ALA A 387 20.10 6.83 -7.76
N ASP A 388 19.32 6.39 -8.75
CA ASP A 388 17.91 6.72 -9.01
C ASP A 388 16.91 6.04 -8.06
N LEU A 389 17.29 4.93 -7.42
CA LEU A 389 16.40 4.15 -6.56
C LEU A 389 16.18 4.77 -5.16
N VAL A 390 16.91 5.83 -4.80
CA VAL A 390 16.80 6.46 -3.46
C VAL A 390 15.51 7.29 -3.31
N ASP A 391 14.98 7.39 -2.08
CA ASP A 391 13.62 7.89 -1.73
C ASP A 391 12.45 7.21 -2.50
N SER A 392 12.72 6.14 -3.26
CA SER A 392 11.66 5.40 -3.97
C SER A 392 10.62 4.84 -3.01
N CYS A 393 11.03 4.20 -1.90
CA CYS A 393 10.14 3.56 -0.93
C CYS A 393 10.20 4.22 0.47
N LYS A 394 9.06 4.21 1.18
CA LYS A 394 8.91 4.78 2.53
C LYS A 394 8.47 3.71 3.53
N PRO A 395 8.73 3.87 4.84
CA PRO A 395 8.29 2.89 5.83
C PRO A 395 6.77 2.70 5.76
N GLY A 396 6.32 1.45 5.74
CA GLY A 396 4.92 1.05 5.54
C GLY A 396 4.49 0.82 4.09
N ASP A 397 5.25 1.25 3.06
CA ASP A 397 4.93 0.89 1.67
C ASP A 397 5.11 -0.63 1.44
N GLU A 398 4.18 -1.29 0.74
CA GLU A 398 4.38 -2.66 0.24
C GLU A 398 5.14 -2.64 -1.09
N ILE A 399 6.27 -3.35 -1.14
CA ILE A 399 7.15 -3.40 -2.32
C ILE A 399 7.34 -4.81 -2.85
N GLU A 400 7.62 -4.89 -4.15
CA GLU A 400 8.39 -5.96 -4.75
C GLU A 400 9.78 -5.45 -5.08
N LEU A 401 10.79 -6.19 -4.65
CA LEU A 401 12.20 -5.86 -4.84
C LEU A 401 12.81 -6.96 -5.70
N THR A 402 13.24 -6.58 -6.90
CA THR A 402 14.06 -7.40 -7.79
C THR A 402 15.51 -6.97 -7.63
N GLY A 403 16.40 -7.89 -7.25
CA GLY A 403 17.77 -7.54 -6.90
C GLY A 403 18.69 -8.75 -6.76
N ILE A 404 19.99 -8.48 -6.64
CA ILE A 404 21.03 -9.49 -6.52
C ILE A 404 21.24 -9.79 -5.04
N TYR A 405 21.10 -11.06 -4.63
CA TYR A 405 21.31 -11.46 -3.24
C TYR A 405 22.80 -11.65 -2.96
N HIS A 406 23.41 -10.68 -2.27
CA HIS A 406 24.84 -10.63 -2.04
C HIS A 406 25.21 -10.91 -0.58
N ASN A 407 26.43 -11.40 -0.36
CA ASN A 407 26.97 -11.66 0.96
C ASN A 407 28.22 -10.81 1.23
N ASN A 408 28.33 -10.30 2.44
CA ASN A 408 29.48 -9.55 2.92
C ASN A 408 30.03 -10.15 4.23
N TYR A 409 31.34 -10.06 4.42
CA TYR A 409 31.99 -10.55 5.64
C TYR A 409 31.84 -9.51 6.76
N ASP A 410 31.22 -9.91 7.87
CA ASP A 410 31.07 -9.08 9.07
C ASP A 410 31.81 -9.75 10.23
N GLY A 411 32.92 -9.14 10.67
CA GLY A 411 33.71 -9.65 11.79
C GLY A 411 32.96 -9.67 13.13
N SER A 412 31.92 -8.84 13.30
CA SER A 412 31.15 -8.80 14.54
C SER A 412 30.24 -10.02 14.71
N LEU A 413 29.65 -10.51 13.61
CA LEU A 413 28.84 -11.73 13.60
C LEU A 413 29.68 -12.97 13.88
N ASN A 414 30.92 -13.01 13.40
CA ASN A 414 31.85 -14.10 13.66
C ASN A 414 32.15 -14.22 15.18
N THR A 415 32.49 -13.10 15.82
CA THR A 415 32.74 -13.05 17.29
C THR A 415 31.49 -13.40 18.11
N ALA A 416 30.29 -13.03 17.66
CA ALA A 416 29.05 -13.30 18.39
C ALA A 416 28.57 -14.75 18.28
N ASN A 417 28.76 -15.40 17.13
CA ASN A 417 28.23 -16.75 16.87
C ASN A 417 29.26 -17.87 17.06
N GLY A 418 30.57 -17.57 17.14
CA GLY A 418 31.64 -18.58 17.20
C GLY A 418 31.90 -19.35 15.89
N PHE A 419 31.13 -19.04 14.84
CA PHE A 419 31.25 -19.60 13.50
C PHE A 419 31.40 -18.45 12.49
N PRO A 420 32.06 -18.68 11.32
CA PRO A 420 32.23 -17.67 10.27
C PRO A 420 30.90 -17.38 9.53
N VAL A 421 30.02 -16.62 10.18
CA VAL A 421 28.73 -16.18 9.64
C VAL A 421 28.92 -14.93 8.79
N PHE A 422 28.59 -15.02 7.51
CA PHE A 422 28.53 -13.87 6.61
C PHE A 422 27.18 -13.14 6.77
N ALA A 423 27.20 -11.82 6.69
CA ALA A 423 26.00 -11.02 6.54
C ALA A 423 25.49 -11.12 5.09
N THR A 424 24.19 -10.83 4.88
CA THR A 424 23.52 -10.95 3.58
C THR A 424 22.68 -9.72 3.30
N VAL A 425 22.83 -9.13 2.13
CA VAL A 425 22.16 -7.89 1.71
C VAL A 425 21.68 -8.02 0.28
N ILE A 426 20.48 -7.51 -0.02
CA ILE A 426 19.96 -7.50 -1.38
C ILE A 426 20.37 -6.18 -2.05
N LEU A 427 21.12 -6.25 -3.15
CA LEU A 427 21.41 -5.10 -3.98
C LEU A 427 20.22 -4.90 -4.94
N ALA A 428 19.40 -3.89 -4.70
CA ALA A 428 18.20 -3.67 -5.49
C ALA A 428 18.57 -3.26 -6.92
N ASN A 429 18.01 -3.95 -7.93
CA ASN A 429 18.01 -3.47 -9.31
C ASN A 429 16.71 -2.72 -9.59
N HIS A 430 15.55 -3.25 -9.21
CA HIS A 430 14.25 -2.63 -9.49
C HIS A 430 13.31 -2.77 -8.30
N ILE A 431 12.56 -1.71 -8.01
CA ILE A 431 11.52 -1.67 -6.99
C ILE A 431 10.20 -1.34 -7.69
N ALA A 432 9.21 -2.22 -7.53
CA ALA A 432 7.82 -1.93 -7.87
C ALA A 432 7.01 -1.78 -6.57
N LYS A 433 6.10 -0.82 -6.50
CA LYS A 433 5.17 -0.69 -5.35
C LYS A 433 3.86 -1.39 -5.66
N LYS A 434 3.26 -2.05 -4.66
CA LYS A 434 1.88 -2.56 -4.75
C LYS A 434 0.85 -1.46 -4.49
N ASP A 435 1.26 -0.42 -3.78
CA ASP A 435 0.49 0.79 -3.58
C ASP A 435 0.07 1.43 -4.91
N ASN A 436 -1.25 1.57 -5.09
CA ASN A 436 -1.89 2.13 -6.29
C ASN A 436 -1.71 3.66 -6.43
N LYS A 437 -0.65 4.20 -5.84
CA LYS A 437 -0.23 5.61 -5.87
C LYS A 437 0.32 6.03 -7.26
N LEU A 438 0.71 5.07 -8.10
CA LEU A 438 1.36 5.29 -9.41
C LEU A 438 0.44 5.15 -10.64
N ALA A 439 -0.82 4.74 -10.45
CA ALA A 439 -1.77 4.42 -11.54
C ALA A 439 -2.13 5.59 -12.49
N ILE A 440 -1.59 6.79 -12.27
CA ILE A 440 -1.67 7.94 -13.17
C ILE A 440 -0.68 7.79 -14.35
N GLY A 441 0.51 7.25 -14.10
CA GLY A 441 1.58 7.12 -15.11
C GLY A 441 1.36 5.97 -16.10
N GLU A 442 0.49 5.03 -15.77
CA GLU A 442 0.11 3.89 -16.60
C GLU A 442 -1.27 4.09 -17.27
N LEU A 443 -1.91 5.24 -17.05
CA LEU A 443 -3.28 5.51 -17.49
C LEU A 443 -3.25 5.87 -18.99
N THR A 444 -3.53 4.87 -19.82
CA THR A 444 -3.40 4.98 -21.28
C THR A 444 -4.30 6.08 -21.85
N ASP A 445 -3.91 6.60 -23.01
CA ASP A 445 -4.75 7.51 -23.80
C ASP A 445 -6.09 6.85 -24.22
N GLU A 446 -6.26 5.54 -24.03
CA GLU A 446 -7.52 4.82 -24.26
C GLU A 446 -8.39 4.79 -22.99
N ASP A 447 -7.81 4.51 -21.82
CA ASP A 447 -8.46 4.65 -20.53
C ASP A 447 -9.02 6.07 -20.37
N VAL A 448 -8.25 7.11 -20.70
CA VAL A 448 -8.72 8.51 -20.66
C VAL A 448 -9.98 8.72 -21.52
N LYS A 449 -10.03 8.11 -22.72
CA LYS A 449 -11.21 8.20 -23.61
C LYS A 449 -12.43 7.48 -23.01
N VAL A 450 -12.22 6.34 -22.35
CA VAL A 450 -13.29 5.60 -21.63
C VAL A 450 -13.84 6.41 -20.46
N LEU A 451 -12.97 6.98 -19.61
CA LEU A 451 -13.39 7.81 -18.47
C LEU A 451 -14.17 9.07 -18.93
N VAL A 452 -13.74 9.71 -20.02
CA VAL A 452 -14.40 10.88 -20.64
C VAL A 452 -15.63 10.50 -21.49
N GLY A 453 -15.80 9.22 -21.81
CA GLY A 453 -17.06 8.67 -22.31
C GLY A 453 -18.07 8.56 -21.16
N LEU A 454 -17.71 7.84 -20.11
CA LEU A 454 -18.55 7.59 -18.93
C LEU A 454 -18.98 8.88 -18.22
N SER A 455 -18.12 9.91 -18.14
CA SER A 455 -18.46 11.17 -17.46
C SER A 455 -19.54 12.00 -18.17
N LYS A 456 -19.88 11.66 -19.43
CA LYS A 456 -20.93 12.35 -20.21
C LYS A 456 -22.32 11.76 -19.97
N ASP A 457 -22.42 10.60 -19.34
CA ASP A 457 -23.71 10.04 -18.93
C ASP A 457 -24.33 10.93 -17.85
N GLU A 458 -25.55 11.44 -18.10
CA GLU A 458 -26.23 12.33 -17.16
C GLU A 458 -26.54 11.64 -15.80
N GLN A 459 -26.66 10.31 -15.80
CA GLN A 459 -26.86 9.46 -14.62
C GLN A 459 -25.56 8.89 -14.01
N ILE A 460 -24.37 9.38 -14.37
CA ILE A 460 -23.08 8.86 -13.84
C ILE A 460 -23.02 8.87 -12.29
N GLY A 461 -23.68 9.82 -11.63
CA GLY A 461 -23.76 9.84 -10.15
C GLY A 461 -24.47 8.63 -9.55
N GLU A 462 -25.59 8.18 -10.14
CA GLU A 462 -26.34 7.00 -9.67
C GLU A 462 -25.54 5.72 -9.93
N LYS A 463 -24.87 5.62 -11.09
CA LYS A 463 -23.90 4.54 -11.38
C LYS A 463 -22.78 4.47 -10.33
N ILE A 464 -22.21 5.62 -9.95
CA ILE A 464 -21.16 5.72 -8.94
C ILE A 464 -21.67 5.30 -7.56
N PHE A 465 -22.84 5.78 -7.11
CA PHE A 465 -23.40 5.38 -5.82
C PHE A 465 -23.68 3.86 -5.76
N ALA A 466 -24.24 3.28 -6.82
CA ALA A 466 -24.51 1.83 -6.91
C ALA A 466 -23.22 0.98 -6.94
N SER A 467 -22.11 1.51 -7.49
CA SER A 467 -20.81 0.83 -7.51
C SER A 467 -20.04 0.89 -6.18
N ILE A 468 -20.47 1.71 -5.23
CA ILE A 468 -19.82 1.89 -3.93
C ILE A 468 -20.39 0.90 -2.89
N ALA A 469 -19.49 0.18 -2.22
CA ALA A 469 -19.82 -0.90 -1.28
C ALA A 469 -20.82 -1.93 -1.84
N PRO A 470 -20.50 -2.62 -2.96
CA PRO A 470 -21.41 -3.57 -3.62
C PRO A 470 -21.73 -4.82 -2.77
N SER A 471 -21.03 -5.01 -1.64
CA SER A 471 -21.29 -6.06 -0.65
C SER A 471 -22.32 -5.68 0.43
N ILE A 472 -22.91 -4.47 0.36
CA ILE A 472 -23.88 -3.97 1.35
C ILE A 472 -25.16 -3.52 0.63
N TYR A 473 -26.26 -4.20 0.94
CA TYR A 473 -27.59 -3.85 0.45
C TYR A 473 -28.13 -2.60 1.16
N GLY A 474 -28.81 -1.73 0.41
CA GLY A 474 -29.38 -0.49 0.94
C GLY A 474 -28.34 0.56 1.35
N HIS A 475 -28.72 1.42 2.31
CA HIS A 475 -27.91 2.54 2.83
C HIS A 475 -27.41 3.53 1.76
N GLU A 476 -28.20 3.75 0.71
CA GLU A 476 -27.87 4.63 -0.43
C GLU A 476 -27.51 6.07 -0.03
N ASP A 477 -28.16 6.62 1.01
CA ASP A 477 -27.85 7.97 1.50
C ASP A 477 -26.46 8.03 2.17
N ILE A 478 -26.00 6.93 2.78
CA ILE A 478 -24.65 6.78 3.34
C ILE A 478 -23.63 6.58 2.21
N LYS A 479 -23.94 5.73 1.21
CA LYS A 479 -23.10 5.56 0.01
C LYS A 479 -22.89 6.89 -0.72
N ARG A 480 -23.93 7.71 -0.84
CA ARG A 480 -23.87 9.08 -1.40
C ARG A 480 -22.94 9.98 -0.60
N GLY A 481 -23.07 10.02 0.73
CA GLY A 481 -22.18 10.80 1.60
C GLY A 481 -20.70 10.37 1.51
N LEU A 482 -20.46 9.06 1.53
CA LEU A 482 -19.12 8.48 1.40
C LEU A 482 -18.52 8.70 0.00
N ALA A 483 -19.33 8.66 -1.06
CA ALA A 483 -18.89 8.99 -2.42
C ALA A 483 -18.39 10.44 -2.50
N LEU A 484 -19.16 11.40 -1.99
CA LEU A 484 -18.79 12.82 -1.99
C LEU A 484 -17.50 13.06 -1.19
N ALA A 485 -17.32 12.39 -0.05
CA ALA A 485 -16.08 12.44 0.71
C ALA A 485 -14.88 11.80 -0.04
N LEU A 486 -15.13 10.73 -0.80
CA LEU A 486 -14.09 10.03 -1.57
C LEU A 486 -13.56 10.89 -2.73
N PHE A 487 -14.39 11.71 -3.39
CA PHE A 487 -13.96 12.71 -4.38
C PHE A 487 -13.41 14.00 -3.73
N GLY A 488 -14.04 14.49 -2.66
CA GLY A 488 -13.63 15.67 -1.89
C GLY A 488 -13.84 17.02 -2.61
N GLY A 489 -13.82 18.12 -1.84
CA GLY A 489 -13.94 19.50 -2.34
C GLY A 489 -12.59 20.16 -2.69
N GLU A 490 -12.61 21.42 -3.13
CA GLU A 490 -11.41 22.14 -3.60
C GLU A 490 -10.78 22.98 -2.45
N PRO A 491 -9.53 22.72 -2.02
CA PRO A 491 -8.87 23.47 -0.95
C PRO A 491 -8.49 24.89 -1.39
N LYS A 492 -9.25 25.89 -0.93
CA LYS A 492 -9.14 27.29 -1.40
C LYS A 492 -8.31 28.17 -0.46
N ASN A 493 -7.51 29.07 -1.04
CA ASN A 493 -6.70 30.05 -0.30
C ASN A 493 -7.09 31.50 -0.66
N PRO A 494 -8.23 32.02 -0.17
CA PRO A 494 -8.62 33.40 -0.36
C PRO A 494 -7.58 34.39 0.22
N GLY A 495 -6.90 35.11 -0.66
CA GLY A 495 -6.01 36.22 -0.30
C GLY A 495 -4.76 35.84 0.51
N GLY A 496 -4.39 34.56 0.57
CA GLY A 496 -3.17 34.10 1.25
C GLY A 496 -3.22 34.08 2.79
N LYS A 497 -4.30 34.55 3.43
CA LYS A 497 -4.38 34.72 4.89
C LYS A 497 -5.17 33.62 5.61
N HIS A 498 -6.17 33.03 4.96
CA HIS A 498 -7.00 31.98 5.53
C HIS A 498 -7.15 30.85 4.51
N LYS A 499 -6.52 29.70 4.77
CA LYS A 499 -6.69 28.48 3.97
C LYS A 499 -7.97 27.77 4.39
N VAL A 500 -8.94 27.68 3.48
CA VAL A 500 -10.17 26.92 3.67
C VAL A 500 -9.92 25.45 3.32
N ARG A 501 -10.29 24.53 4.21
CA ARG A 501 -10.17 23.08 3.96
C ARG A 501 -11.07 22.65 2.78
N GLY A 502 -10.58 21.74 1.94
CA GLY A 502 -11.38 21.07 0.89
C GLY A 502 -11.93 19.71 1.34
N ASP A 503 -11.38 19.16 2.41
CA ASP A 503 -11.71 17.85 3.00
C ASP A 503 -13.12 17.81 3.61
N ILE A 504 -13.83 16.69 3.38
CA ILE A 504 -15.22 16.45 3.80
C ILE A 504 -15.23 15.31 4.81
N ASN A 505 -15.22 15.64 6.10
CA ASN A 505 -15.17 14.64 7.17
C ASN A 505 -16.55 13.99 7.39
N VAL A 506 -16.59 12.66 7.56
CA VAL A 506 -17.83 11.88 7.76
C VAL A 506 -17.77 11.11 9.07
N LEU A 507 -18.87 11.14 9.85
CA LEU A 507 -19.05 10.30 11.04
C LEU A 507 -20.24 9.36 10.84
N LEU A 508 -20.00 8.06 10.94
CA LEU A 508 -21.00 6.99 10.93
C LEU A 508 -21.31 6.57 12.38
N CYS A 509 -22.49 6.92 12.90
CA CYS A 509 -22.98 6.44 14.20
C CYS A 509 -24.14 5.46 13.97
N GLY A 510 -24.32 4.47 14.83
CA GLY A 510 -25.46 3.54 14.73
C GLY A 510 -25.24 2.22 15.44
N ASP A 511 -26.24 1.35 15.42
CA ASP A 511 -26.26 0.10 16.18
C ASP A 511 -25.11 -0.87 15.78
N PRO A 512 -24.59 -1.71 16.70
CA PRO A 512 -23.62 -2.74 16.37
C PRO A 512 -24.23 -3.76 15.39
N GLY A 513 -23.40 -4.30 14.48
CA GLY A 513 -23.86 -5.22 13.43
C GLY A 513 -24.29 -4.56 12.11
N THR A 514 -24.54 -3.24 12.09
CA THR A 514 -24.97 -2.45 10.90
C THR A 514 -23.89 -2.24 9.81
N ALA A 515 -22.98 -3.20 9.63
CA ALA A 515 -21.91 -3.25 8.62
C ALA A 515 -20.93 -2.04 8.54
N LYS A 516 -20.97 -1.08 9.48
CA LYS A 516 -20.13 0.15 9.50
C LYS A 516 -18.64 -0.11 9.19
N SER A 517 -18.00 -1.07 9.88
CA SER A 517 -16.59 -1.42 9.66
C SER A 517 -16.28 -1.96 8.25
N GLN A 518 -17.28 -2.51 7.54
CA GLN A 518 -17.13 -2.97 6.16
C GLN A 518 -17.17 -1.80 5.16
N PHE A 519 -17.90 -0.71 5.45
CA PHE A 519 -17.78 0.52 4.65
C PHE A 519 -16.37 1.11 4.74
N LEU A 520 -15.75 1.12 5.93
CA LEU A 520 -14.35 1.55 6.10
C LEU A 520 -13.40 0.65 5.31
N LYS A 521 -13.48 -0.68 5.45
CA LYS A 521 -12.64 -1.65 4.70
C LYS A 521 -12.86 -1.65 3.18
N TYR A 522 -14.01 -1.19 2.71
CA TYR A 522 -14.24 -0.93 1.29
C TYR A 522 -13.51 0.33 0.82
N ILE A 523 -13.63 1.44 1.57
CA ILE A 523 -12.98 2.72 1.25
C ILE A 523 -11.44 2.60 1.32
N GLU A 524 -10.94 1.82 2.27
CA GLU A 524 -9.52 1.46 2.40
C GLU A 524 -8.95 0.97 1.07
N LYS A 525 -9.63 0.00 0.45
CA LYS A 525 -9.26 -0.61 -0.84
C LYS A 525 -9.56 0.30 -2.03
N ALA A 526 -10.68 1.02 -2.01
CA ALA A 526 -11.10 1.89 -3.11
C ALA A 526 -10.18 3.11 -3.27
N SER A 527 -9.73 3.73 -2.18
CA SER A 527 -8.82 4.88 -2.26
C SER A 527 -7.39 4.48 -2.69
N SER A 528 -6.59 5.47 -3.10
CA SER A 528 -5.15 5.32 -3.39
C SER A 528 -4.22 5.66 -2.21
N ARG A 529 -4.77 6.22 -1.13
CA ARG A 529 -4.05 6.70 0.08
C ARG A 529 -4.98 6.61 1.31
N ALA A 530 -5.34 5.40 1.72
CA ALA A 530 -6.02 5.17 2.99
C ALA A 530 -5.02 4.75 4.07
N ILE A 531 -5.34 5.08 5.33
CA ILE A 531 -4.76 4.43 6.50
C ILE A 531 -5.91 4.07 7.44
N PHE A 532 -6.00 2.79 7.80
CA PHE A 532 -6.96 2.26 8.76
C PHE A 532 -6.38 2.25 10.17
N THR A 533 -7.14 2.71 11.15
CA THR A 533 -6.80 2.64 12.57
C THR A 533 -8.05 2.40 13.43
N THR A 534 -7.86 1.86 14.63
CA THR A 534 -8.93 1.66 15.64
C THR A 534 -8.69 2.61 16.80
N GLY A 535 -9.74 3.27 17.29
CA GLY A 535 -9.67 4.22 18.41
C GLY A 535 -9.04 3.65 19.68
N GLN A 536 -9.08 2.34 19.88
CA GLN A 536 -8.45 1.66 21.02
C GLN A 536 -6.94 1.37 20.81
N GLY A 537 -6.48 1.24 19.56
CA GLY A 537 -5.04 1.14 19.24
C GLY A 537 -4.39 2.50 18.91
N ALA A 538 -5.20 3.50 18.57
CA ALA A 538 -4.81 4.82 18.10
C ALA A 538 -4.47 5.78 19.24
N SER A 539 -3.51 5.41 20.09
CA SER A 539 -2.94 6.35 21.07
C SER A 539 -2.37 7.60 20.38
N ALA A 540 -2.27 8.73 21.11
CA ALA A 540 -1.66 9.96 20.61
C ALA A 540 -0.23 9.75 20.08
N VAL A 541 0.48 8.72 20.56
CA VAL A 541 1.80 8.31 20.05
C VAL A 541 1.70 7.77 18.62
N GLY A 542 0.67 6.98 18.29
CA GLY A 542 0.44 6.47 16.93
C GLY A 542 -0.31 7.40 15.98
N LEU A 543 -1.12 8.34 16.51
CA LEU A 543 -1.83 9.35 15.71
C LEU A 543 -0.96 10.55 15.34
N THR A 544 -0.19 11.07 16.29
CA THR A 544 0.79 12.17 16.09
C THR A 544 2.17 11.60 15.80
N ALA A 545 3.15 12.43 15.44
CA ALA A 545 4.53 11.92 15.33
C ALA A 545 5.18 11.69 16.71
N TYR A 546 6.01 10.67 16.78
CA TYR A 546 6.71 10.22 17.99
C TYR A 546 8.19 10.00 17.72
N VAL A 547 8.99 9.99 18.79
CA VAL A 547 10.45 9.88 18.67
C VAL A 547 10.85 8.43 18.96
N GLN A 548 11.41 7.76 17.95
CA GLN A 548 11.89 6.39 18.01
C GLN A 548 13.38 6.33 17.71
N ARG A 549 14.09 5.35 18.28
CA ARG A 549 15.49 5.10 17.95
C ARG A 549 15.57 4.23 16.69
N HIS A 550 16.08 4.77 15.59
CA HIS A 550 16.05 4.12 14.28
C HIS A 550 16.89 2.82 14.26
N PRO A 551 16.34 1.67 13.83
CA PRO A 551 16.99 0.36 13.97
C PRO A 551 18.08 0.06 12.93
N VAL A 552 18.49 1.05 12.13
CA VAL A 552 19.63 0.96 11.20
C VAL A 552 20.77 1.86 11.66
N SER A 553 20.53 3.18 11.71
CA SER A 553 21.51 4.20 12.07
C SER A 553 21.71 4.39 13.58
N ARG A 554 20.82 3.85 14.43
CA ARG A 554 20.84 3.93 15.90
C ARG A 554 20.70 5.35 16.48
N GLU A 555 20.36 6.33 15.66
CA GLU A 555 20.04 7.72 16.06
C GLU A 555 18.57 7.85 16.52
N TRP A 556 18.20 9.00 17.09
CA TRP A 556 16.82 9.31 17.46
C TRP A 556 16.12 10.03 16.30
N THR A 557 15.11 9.39 15.71
CA THR A 557 14.33 9.89 14.57
C THR A 557 12.89 10.17 14.95
N LEU A 558 12.25 11.12 14.26
CA LEU A 558 10.82 11.39 14.39
C LEU A 558 10.05 10.50 13.39
N GLU A 559 9.32 9.50 13.88
CA GLU A 559 8.44 8.66 13.07
C GLU A 559 7.04 9.30 12.99
N ALA A 560 6.46 9.33 11.79
CA ALA A 560 5.22 10.04 11.51
C ALA A 560 3.99 9.17 11.86
N GLY A 561 3.08 9.72 12.68
CA GLY A 561 1.81 9.05 13.01
C GLY A 561 0.81 9.02 11.86
N ALA A 562 -0.25 8.23 12.04
CA ALA A 562 -1.25 7.92 11.02
C ALA A 562 -1.86 9.16 10.33
N LEU A 563 -2.11 10.25 11.06
CA LEU A 563 -2.69 11.48 10.50
C LEU A 563 -1.75 12.21 9.54
N VAL A 564 -0.43 12.08 9.73
CA VAL A 564 0.60 12.70 8.89
C VAL A 564 0.89 11.82 7.67
N LEU A 565 0.94 10.50 7.87
CA LEU A 565 1.07 9.53 6.78
C LEU A 565 -0.14 9.60 5.81
N ALA A 566 -1.34 9.90 6.33
CA ALA A 566 -2.57 10.07 5.56
C ALA A 566 -2.71 11.44 4.86
N ASP A 567 -1.66 12.27 4.79
CA ASP A 567 -1.72 13.56 4.09
C ASP A 567 -2.11 13.40 2.60
N ARG A 568 -3.05 14.23 2.15
CA ARG A 568 -3.79 14.14 0.86
C ARG A 568 -4.56 12.82 0.65
N GLY A 569 -4.79 12.06 1.71
CA GLY A 569 -5.50 10.79 1.72
C GLY A 569 -6.74 10.79 2.61
N VAL A 570 -7.19 9.59 2.97
CA VAL A 570 -8.27 9.35 3.93
C VAL A 570 -7.71 8.68 5.19
N CYS A 571 -8.09 9.19 6.36
CA CYS A 571 -7.84 8.53 7.64
C CYS A 571 -9.14 7.85 8.08
N LEU A 572 -9.10 6.53 8.23
CA LEU A 572 -10.25 5.70 8.56
C LEU A 572 -10.12 5.30 10.03
N ILE A 573 -11.07 5.70 10.87
CA ILE A 573 -11.04 5.44 12.31
C ILE A 573 -12.27 4.62 12.69
N ASP A 574 -12.07 3.36 13.10
CA ASP A 574 -13.13 2.54 13.70
C ASP A 574 -13.13 2.68 15.23
N GLU A 575 -14.27 2.44 15.89
CA GLU A 575 -14.46 2.59 17.35
C GLU A 575 -14.03 3.96 17.92
N PHE A 576 -14.41 5.04 17.24
CA PHE A 576 -14.05 6.42 17.58
C PHE A 576 -14.53 6.86 18.98
N ASP A 577 -15.57 6.21 19.53
CA ASP A 577 -16.04 6.39 20.91
C ASP A 577 -14.97 6.04 21.96
N LYS A 578 -14.16 5.00 21.74
CA LYS A 578 -13.17 4.47 22.70
C LYS A 578 -11.88 5.28 22.84
N MET A 579 -11.74 6.39 22.12
CA MET A 579 -10.50 7.18 22.10
C MET A 579 -10.24 7.92 23.41
N ASN A 580 -8.98 8.01 23.84
CA ASN A 580 -8.59 8.72 25.06
C ASN A 580 -8.69 10.24 24.86
N ASP A 581 -8.91 11.03 25.93
CA ASP A 581 -9.06 12.49 25.83
C ASP A 581 -7.80 13.20 25.27
N GLN A 582 -6.61 12.64 25.51
CA GLN A 582 -5.37 13.14 24.90
C GLN A 582 -5.39 12.99 23.37
N ASP A 583 -6.00 11.92 22.86
CA ASP A 583 -6.10 11.63 21.43
C ASP A 583 -7.20 12.51 20.79
N ARG A 584 -8.33 12.67 21.50
CA ARG A 584 -9.45 13.56 21.14
C ARG A 584 -8.98 15.02 20.98
N THR A 585 -8.08 15.51 21.83
CA THR A 585 -7.50 16.88 21.68
C THR A 585 -6.56 17.00 20.47
N SER A 586 -5.68 16.02 20.23
CA SER A 586 -4.80 16.01 19.06
C SER A 586 -5.56 15.95 17.73
N ILE A 587 -6.66 15.19 17.65
CA ILE A 587 -7.54 15.17 16.48
C ILE A 587 -8.21 16.54 16.28
N HIS A 588 -8.63 17.23 17.34
CA HIS A 588 -9.24 18.56 17.20
C HIS A 588 -8.27 19.63 16.65
N GLU A 589 -6.97 19.57 16.99
CA GLU A 589 -5.94 20.41 16.36
C GLU A 589 -5.86 20.13 14.84
N ALA A 590 -5.74 18.85 14.47
CA ALA A 590 -5.63 18.43 13.08
C ALA A 590 -6.87 18.79 12.24
N MET A 591 -8.09 18.59 12.76
CA MET A 591 -9.34 18.86 12.04
C MET A 591 -9.67 20.35 11.85
N GLU A 592 -9.08 21.24 12.66
CA GLU A 592 -9.18 22.71 12.51
C GLU A 592 -8.05 23.24 11.60
N GLN A 593 -6.79 22.93 11.92
CA GLN A 593 -5.63 23.60 11.32
C GLN A 593 -5.05 22.86 10.12
N GLN A 594 -5.34 21.56 9.96
CA GLN A 594 -4.67 20.64 9.02
C GLN A 594 -3.14 20.56 9.20
N SER A 595 -2.69 20.85 10.42
CA SER A 595 -1.31 20.77 10.88
C SER A 595 -1.28 20.30 12.32
N ILE A 596 -0.20 19.61 12.70
CA ILE A 596 0.06 19.16 14.07
C ILE A 596 1.38 19.77 14.51
N SER A 597 1.38 20.44 15.66
CA SER A 597 2.57 21.04 16.28
C SER A 597 3.21 20.07 17.28
N ILE A 598 4.53 19.85 17.18
CA ILE A 598 5.23 18.83 17.97
C ILE A 598 6.53 19.42 18.53
N SER A 599 6.61 19.43 19.86
CA SER A 599 7.77 19.87 20.64
C SER A 599 8.19 18.74 21.60
N LYS A 600 8.93 17.75 21.08
CA LYS A 600 9.36 16.55 21.82
C LYS A 600 10.86 16.32 21.61
N ALA A 601 11.57 15.85 22.65
CA ALA A 601 12.99 15.50 22.60
C ALA A 601 13.94 16.58 22.00
N GLY A 602 13.65 17.87 22.22
CA GLY A 602 14.42 18.99 21.66
C GLY A 602 14.12 19.34 20.21
N ILE A 603 13.28 18.57 19.52
CA ILE A 603 12.81 18.85 18.16
C ILE A 603 11.48 19.62 18.25
N VAL A 604 11.48 20.86 17.75
CA VAL A 604 10.27 21.67 17.58
C VAL A 604 9.95 21.76 16.09
N THR A 605 8.90 21.08 15.65
CA THR A 605 8.47 21.01 14.24
C THR A 605 6.94 21.12 14.12
N SER A 606 6.47 21.51 12.94
CA SER A 606 5.06 21.42 12.57
C SER A 606 4.93 20.57 11.32
N LEU A 607 4.06 19.57 11.38
CA LEU A 607 3.80 18.63 10.29
C LEU A 607 2.42 18.93 9.69
N GLN A 608 2.28 18.77 8.38
CA GLN A 608 0.97 18.91 7.71
C GLN A 608 0.21 17.59 7.79
N ALA A 609 -1.09 17.68 8.07
CA ALA A 609 -2.00 16.55 8.23
C ALA A 609 -3.31 16.83 7.47
N ARG A 610 -3.21 17.03 6.15
CA ARG A 610 -4.35 17.36 5.29
C ARG A 610 -5.05 16.08 4.87
N CYS A 611 -5.76 15.45 5.80
CA CYS A 611 -6.51 14.22 5.57
C CYS A 611 -8.02 14.47 5.71
N THR A 612 -8.79 13.69 4.95
CA THR A 612 -10.22 13.55 5.15
C THR A 612 -10.46 12.44 6.19
N VAL A 613 -11.13 12.77 7.30
CA VAL A 613 -11.41 11.81 8.39
C VAL A 613 -12.77 11.14 8.16
N ILE A 614 -12.77 9.81 8.11
CA ILE A 614 -14.00 9.00 8.05
C ILE A 614 -14.01 8.10 9.28
N ALA A 615 -14.89 8.42 10.23
CA ALA A 615 -14.96 7.77 11.53
C ALA A 615 -16.22 6.91 11.65
N ALA A 616 -16.12 5.78 12.36
CA ALA A 616 -17.25 5.01 12.85
C ALA A 616 -17.30 5.04 14.38
N ALA A 617 -18.50 5.24 14.94
CA ALA A 617 -18.77 5.27 16.37
C ALA A 617 -20.00 4.41 16.70
N ASN A 618 -20.10 3.98 17.96
CA ASN A 618 -21.24 3.24 18.50
C ASN A 618 -22.04 4.10 19.50
N PRO A 619 -23.37 3.92 19.60
CA PRO A 619 -24.18 4.60 20.59
C PRO A 619 -23.96 4.03 22.00
N ILE A 620 -24.09 4.90 23.00
CA ILE A 620 -24.07 4.52 24.41
C ILE A 620 -25.21 3.52 24.68
N GLY A 621 -24.94 2.44 25.42
CA GLY A 621 -25.91 1.39 25.70
C GLY A 621 -26.15 0.40 24.54
N GLY A 622 -25.49 0.57 23.40
CA GLY A 622 -25.53 -0.38 22.29
C GLY A 622 -26.73 -0.26 21.34
N HIS A 623 -27.67 0.65 21.60
CA HIS A 623 -28.79 0.95 20.71
C HIS A 623 -29.01 2.47 20.58
N TYR A 624 -29.33 2.96 19.38
CA TYR A 624 -29.55 4.39 19.13
C TYR A 624 -30.99 4.82 19.47
N ASP A 625 -31.15 5.60 20.54
CA ASP A 625 -32.46 6.07 21.00
C ASP A 625 -32.90 7.39 20.32
N PRO A 626 -33.93 7.41 19.43
CA PRO A 626 -34.33 8.61 18.69
C PRO A 626 -35.12 9.64 19.52
N SER A 627 -35.30 9.38 20.82
CA SER A 627 -35.95 10.27 21.78
C SER A 627 -34.98 11.33 22.35
N LEU A 628 -33.69 11.00 22.40
CA LEU A 628 -32.60 11.88 22.85
C LEU A 628 -31.97 12.61 21.65
N THR A 629 -31.09 13.58 21.92
CA THR A 629 -30.26 14.18 20.87
C THR A 629 -29.13 13.23 20.48
N PHE A 630 -28.61 13.39 19.27
CA PHE A 630 -27.37 12.74 18.84
C PHE A 630 -26.21 12.92 19.83
N SER A 631 -26.06 14.10 20.44
CA SER A 631 -24.99 14.40 21.42
C SER A 631 -25.21 13.82 22.82
N GLU A 632 -26.41 13.30 23.12
CA GLU A 632 -26.70 12.52 24.34
C GLU A 632 -26.49 11.02 24.09
N ASN A 633 -26.59 10.57 22.83
CA ASN A 633 -26.44 9.16 22.41
C ASN A 633 -24.99 8.73 22.15
N VAL A 634 -24.04 9.65 22.03
CA VAL A 634 -22.63 9.36 21.71
C VAL A 634 -21.70 10.14 22.64
N ASP A 635 -20.68 9.48 23.19
CA ASP A 635 -19.70 10.12 24.10
C ASP A 635 -18.67 10.95 23.31
N LEU A 636 -19.13 12.05 22.70
CA LEU A 636 -18.28 12.97 21.95
C LEU A 636 -18.59 14.42 22.31
N THR A 637 -17.54 15.24 22.41
CA THR A 637 -17.70 16.65 22.73
C THR A 637 -18.26 17.44 21.52
N GLU A 638 -19.19 18.37 21.78
CA GLU A 638 -19.81 19.21 20.74
C GLU A 638 -18.81 19.91 19.80
N PRO A 639 -17.64 20.41 20.26
CA PRO A 639 -16.62 20.99 19.37
C PRO A 639 -16.09 20.02 18.31
N ILE A 640 -16.02 18.72 18.60
CA ILE A 640 -15.59 17.66 17.67
C ILE A 640 -16.72 17.33 16.68
N ILE A 641 -17.95 17.18 17.16
CA ILE A 641 -19.12 16.94 16.29
C ILE A 641 -19.24 18.06 15.25
N SER A 642 -19.00 19.31 15.65
CA SER A 642 -18.97 20.48 14.76
C SER A 642 -17.74 20.55 13.82
N ARG A 643 -16.90 19.51 13.73
CA ARG A 643 -15.83 19.35 12.72
C ARG A 643 -16.18 18.39 11.60
N PHE A 644 -17.21 17.56 11.77
CA PHE A 644 -17.72 16.68 10.73
C PHE A 644 -18.64 17.46 9.79
N ASP A 645 -18.52 17.18 8.48
CA ASP A 645 -19.33 17.81 7.44
C ASP A 645 -20.59 16.97 7.13
N ILE A 646 -20.55 15.67 7.42
CA ILE A 646 -21.69 14.74 7.30
C ILE A 646 -21.77 13.85 8.56
N LEU A 647 -22.95 13.78 9.16
CA LEU A 647 -23.31 12.89 10.26
C LEU A 647 -24.33 11.86 9.75
N CYS A 648 -23.94 10.59 9.61
CA CYS A 648 -24.86 9.52 9.20
C CYS A 648 -25.28 8.70 10.43
N VAL A 649 -26.58 8.64 10.71
CA VAL A 649 -27.15 7.78 11.75
C VAL A 649 -27.72 6.52 11.11
N VAL A 650 -27.04 5.39 11.28
CA VAL A 650 -27.57 4.07 10.94
C VAL A 650 -28.47 3.60 12.07
N ARG A 651 -29.66 3.10 11.74
CA ARG A 651 -30.61 2.51 12.69
C ARG A 651 -31.03 1.16 12.16
N ASP A 652 -31.08 0.17 13.03
CA ASP A 652 -31.77 -1.08 12.75
C ASP A 652 -33.29 -0.89 12.91
N THR A 653 -34.07 -1.30 11.91
CA THR A 653 -35.53 -1.20 11.91
C THR A 653 -36.13 -2.44 11.26
N VAL A 654 -36.77 -3.28 12.07
CA VAL A 654 -37.32 -4.59 11.65
C VAL A 654 -38.46 -4.42 10.64
N ASP A 655 -38.14 -4.55 9.35
CA ASP A 655 -39.04 -4.33 8.21
C ASP A 655 -39.00 -5.61 7.34
N PRO A 656 -39.93 -6.58 7.50
CA PRO A 656 -39.76 -7.96 7.01
C PRO A 656 -39.44 -8.13 5.52
N VAL A 657 -39.88 -7.17 4.69
CA VAL A 657 -39.58 -7.14 3.24
C VAL A 657 -38.11 -6.81 2.98
N GLN A 658 -37.51 -5.92 3.78
CA GLN A 658 -36.09 -5.61 3.72
C GLN A 658 -35.24 -6.75 4.29
N ASP A 659 -35.70 -7.39 5.36
CA ASP A 659 -35.07 -8.58 5.95
C ASP A 659 -34.99 -9.73 4.93
N GLU A 660 -36.08 -10.00 4.19
CA GLU A 660 -36.10 -11.05 3.14
C GLU A 660 -35.14 -10.72 1.98
N MET A 661 -35.07 -9.44 1.56
CA MET A 661 -34.15 -8.97 0.52
C MET A 661 -32.69 -9.08 0.96
N LEU A 662 -32.38 -8.66 2.20
CA LEU A 662 -31.05 -8.75 2.80
C LEU A 662 -30.62 -10.20 2.99
N ALA A 663 -31.51 -11.07 3.46
CA ALA A 663 -31.24 -12.51 3.62
C ALA A 663 -30.93 -13.17 2.26
N ARG A 664 -31.72 -12.90 1.21
CA ARG A 664 -31.41 -13.39 -0.14
C ARG A 664 -30.05 -12.89 -0.64
N PHE A 665 -29.75 -11.61 -0.43
CA PHE A 665 -28.48 -11.01 -0.83
C PHE A 665 -27.28 -11.66 -0.12
N VAL A 666 -27.36 -11.83 1.21
CA VAL A 666 -26.31 -12.45 2.03
C VAL A 666 -26.10 -13.92 1.64
N VAL A 667 -27.18 -14.70 1.48
CA VAL A 667 -27.10 -16.11 1.02
C VAL A 667 -26.49 -16.19 -0.38
N GLY A 668 -26.91 -15.35 -1.32
CA GLY A 668 -26.33 -15.27 -2.67
C GLY A 668 -24.84 -14.91 -2.65
N SER A 669 -24.42 -14.03 -1.74
CA SER A 669 -23.01 -13.70 -1.53
C SER A 669 -22.20 -14.90 -1.01
N HIS A 670 -22.70 -15.61 0.02
CA HIS A 670 -22.01 -16.79 0.55
C HIS A 670 -21.88 -17.94 -0.46
N ILE A 671 -22.88 -18.13 -1.34
CA ILE A 671 -22.82 -19.10 -2.44
C ILE A 671 -21.70 -18.72 -3.44
N LYS A 672 -21.58 -17.43 -3.80
CA LYS A 672 -20.57 -16.97 -4.76
C LYS A 672 -19.13 -17.12 -4.25
N HIS A 673 -18.88 -16.91 -2.96
CA HIS A 673 -17.52 -16.84 -2.38
C HIS A 673 -16.90 -18.20 -1.96
N HIS A 674 -17.46 -19.34 -2.38
CA HIS A 674 -16.89 -20.65 -2.07
C HIS A 674 -15.68 -21.00 -2.99
N PRO A 675 -14.55 -21.55 -2.49
CA PRO A 675 -13.37 -21.83 -3.33
C PRO A 675 -13.64 -22.71 -4.57
N GLY A 676 -14.52 -23.70 -4.45
CA GLY A 676 -14.91 -24.60 -5.55
C GLY A 676 -15.87 -24.02 -6.60
N SER A 677 -16.33 -22.77 -6.48
CA SER A 677 -17.22 -22.14 -7.49
C SER A 677 -16.45 -21.50 -8.65
N LYS A 678 -15.13 -21.29 -8.52
CA LYS A 678 -14.32 -20.49 -9.45
C LYS A 678 -14.24 -21.02 -10.88
N GLU A 679 -14.44 -22.32 -11.09
CA GLU A 679 -14.42 -22.93 -12.44
C GLU A 679 -15.73 -22.71 -13.21
N ALA A 680 -16.82 -22.32 -12.53
CA ALA A 680 -18.15 -22.15 -13.13
C ALA A 680 -18.40 -20.78 -13.79
N VAL A 681 -17.38 -19.92 -13.89
CA VAL A 681 -17.52 -18.53 -14.39
C VAL A 681 -17.72 -18.44 -15.91
N ASN A 682 -17.38 -19.49 -16.66
CA ASN A 682 -17.51 -19.55 -18.13
C ASN A 682 -18.80 -20.26 -18.61
N GLY A 683 -19.89 -20.24 -17.83
CA GLY A 683 -21.16 -20.89 -18.19
C GLY A 683 -22.38 -19.99 -17.99
N ASP A 684 -23.20 -19.86 -19.03
CA ASP A 684 -24.49 -19.15 -18.99
C ASP A 684 -25.41 -19.73 -17.90
N ALA A 685 -25.56 -19.00 -16.80
CA ALA A 685 -26.32 -19.44 -15.64
C ALA A 685 -27.18 -18.30 -15.04
N ASN A 686 -28.12 -17.79 -15.84
CA ASN A 686 -29.21 -16.87 -15.47
C ASN A 686 -28.89 -15.95 -14.28
N GLU A 687 -28.23 -14.83 -14.55
CA GLU A 687 -27.82 -13.90 -13.52
C GLU A 687 -29.00 -13.44 -12.65
N VAL A 688 -29.07 -13.97 -11.42
CA VAL A 688 -29.81 -13.32 -10.34
C VAL A 688 -28.98 -12.13 -9.84
N ILE A 689 -28.80 -11.15 -10.72
CA ILE A 689 -28.66 -9.76 -10.33
C ILE A 689 -29.97 -9.42 -9.62
N LEU A 690 -29.93 -9.41 -8.28
CA LEU A 690 -30.92 -8.68 -7.49
C LEU A 690 -30.89 -7.24 -8.05
N PRO A 691 -32.00 -6.72 -8.61
CA PRO A 691 -31.94 -5.42 -9.26
C PRO A 691 -31.49 -4.36 -8.26
N ASN A 692 -30.40 -3.65 -8.58
CA ASN A 692 -30.10 -2.38 -7.94
C ASN A 692 -31.36 -1.52 -7.99
N THR A 693 -31.65 -0.73 -6.95
CA THR A 693 -32.89 0.05 -6.83
C THR A 693 -33.13 1.03 -7.99
N TYR A 694 -32.08 1.37 -8.76
CA TYR A 694 -32.12 2.24 -9.94
C TYR A 694 -32.21 1.48 -11.28
N GLY A 695 -32.07 0.15 -11.29
CA GLY A 695 -32.06 -0.67 -12.52
C GLY A 695 -30.79 -0.51 -13.38
N VAL A 696 -29.70 0.03 -12.83
CA VAL A 696 -28.47 0.34 -13.57
C VAL A 696 -27.31 -0.59 -13.19
N GLU A 697 -26.52 -0.98 -14.19
CA GLU A 697 -25.28 -1.75 -14.06
C GLU A 697 -24.21 -0.99 -13.25
N PRO A 698 -23.54 -1.65 -12.28
CA PRO A 698 -22.48 -1.03 -11.48
C PRO A 698 -21.15 -0.95 -12.25
N ILE A 699 -20.42 0.14 -12.05
CA ILE A 699 -19.09 0.34 -12.67
C ILE A 699 -18.07 -0.65 -12.09
N PRO A 700 -17.22 -1.30 -12.92
CA PRO A 700 -16.11 -2.12 -12.45
C PRO A 700 -15.16 -1.36 -11.53
N GLN A 701 -14.71 -2.03 -10.47
CA GLN A 701 -13.94 -1.41 -9.38
C GLN A 701 -12.62 -0.77 -9.86
N GLU A 702 -11.92 -1.35 -10.83
CA GLU A 702 -10.70 -0.76 -11.38
C GLU A 702 -10.97 0.58 -12.09
N ILE A 703 -12.01 0.64 -12.92
CA ILE A 703 -12.41 1.84 -13.65
C ILE A 703 -12.83 2.93 -12.66
N LEU A 704 -13.58 2.59 -11.60
CA LEU A 704 -13.94 3.54 -10.53
C LEU A 704 -12.68 4.11 -9.82
N ARG A 705 -11.67 3.28 -9.55
CA ARG A 705 -10.43 3.74 -8.90
C ARG A 705 -9.63 4.66 -9.82
N LYS A 706 -9.47 4.30 -11.10
CA LYS A 706 -8.89 5.17 -12.14
C LYS A 706 -9.66 6.50 -12.26
N TYR A 707 -10.99 6.47 -12.23
CA TYR A 707 -11.87 7.64 -12.32
C TYR A 707 -11.72 8.61 -11.13
N ILE A 708 -11.68 8.11 -9.89
CA ILE A 708 -11.52 8.95 -8.68
C ILE A 708 -10.18 9.68 -8.70
N ILE A 709 -9.11 9.00 -9.10
CA ILE A 709 -7.76 9.56 -9.21
C ILE A 709 -7.74 10.65 -10.29
N TYR A 710 -8.25 10.34 -11.49
CA TYR A 710 -8.36 11.27 -12.61
C TYR A 710 -9.15 12.55 -12.26
N ALA A 711 -10.31 12.38 -11.59
CA ALA A 711 -11.17 13.48 -11.17
C ALA A 711 -10.53 14.41 -10.14
N LYS A 712 -9.74 13.86 -9.20
CA LYS A 712 -9.05 14.64 -8.17
C LYS A 712 -7.90 15.49 -8.69
N GLU A 713 -7.23 15.05 -9.76
CA GLU A 713 -6.01 15.71 -10.24
C GLU A 713 -6.27 16.70 -11.38
N LYS A 714 -7.25 16.44 -12.26
CA LYS A 714 -7.50 17.32 -13.42
C LYS A 714 -8.63 18.34 -13.24
N VAL A 715 -9.54 18.19 -12.27
CA VAL A 715 -10.78 18.99 -12.19
C VAL A 715 -10.82 19.90 -10.95
N HIS A 716 -10.81 21.20 -11.20
CA HIS A 716 -10.77 22.27 -10.20
C HIS A 716 -12.02 23.17 -10.26
N PRO A 717 -13.12 22.81 -9.56
CA PRO A 717 -14.43 23.41 -9.74
C PRO A 717 -14.54 24.87 -9.23
N LYS A 718 -15.19 25.71 -10.05
CA LYS A 718 -15.36 27.16 -9.84
C LYS A 718 -16.81 27.50 -9.50
N LEU A 719 -16.99 28.44 -8.57
CA LEU A 719 -18.29 28.84 -7.99
C LEU A 719 -18.96 30.01 -8.73
N ASN A 720 -18.63 30.24 -10.00
CA ASN A 720 -18.96 31.48 -10.71
C ASN A 720 -20.45 31.70 -11.02
N GLN A 721 -21.30 30.67 -10.85
CA GLN A 721 -22.71 30.66 -11.25
C GLN A 721 -23.64 30.13 -10.15
N MET A 722 -23.23 30.19 -8.87
CA MET A 722 -24.06 29.77 -7.74
C MET A 722 -25.03 30.85 -7.27
N ASP A 723 -26.27 30.47 -6.98
CA ASP A 723 -27.26 31.30 -6.27
C ASP A 723 -26.87 31.46 -4.78
N GLN A 724 -26.01 32.44 -4.49
CA GLN A 724 -25.59 32.77 -3.11
C GLN A 724 -26.80 33.10 -2.21
N ASP A 725 -27.81 33.77 -2.78
CA ASP A 725 -29.09 34.09 -2.16
C ASP A 725 -29.87 32.86 -1.68
N LYS A 726 -29.87 31.78 -2.47
CA LYS A 726 -30.60 30.53 -2.19
C LYS A 726 -30.00 29.81 -0.99
N VAL A 727 -28.67 29.79 -0.91
CA VAL A 727 -27.88 29.31 0.24
C VAL A 727 -28.17 30.15 1.49
N ALA A 728 -28.15 31.49 1.37
CA ALA A 728 -28.38 32.39 2.50
C ALA A 728 -29.80 32.28 3.09
N ARG A 729 -30.82 32.11 2.23
CA ARG A 729 -32.22 31.88 2.64
C ARG A 729 -32.37 30.53 3.34
N MET A 730 -31.85 29.44 2.75
CA MET A 730 -31.86 28.10 3.35
C MET A 730 -31.23 28.10 4.75
N TYR A 731 -30.04 28.68 4.91
CA TYR A 731 -29.37 28.79 6.22
C TYR A 731 -30.20 29.57 7.25
N SER A 732 -30.84 30.67 6.82
CA SER A 732 -31.67 31.52 7.68
C SER A 732 -32.91 30.78 8.20
N ASP A 733 -33.61 30.06 7.32
CA ASP A 733 -34.79 29.25 7.68
C ASP A 733 -34.37 28.06 8.58
N LEU A 734 -33.31 27.33 8.22
CA LEU A 734 -32.81 26.20 9.00
C LEU A 734 -32.41 26.62 10.41
N ARG A 735 -31.66 27.73 10.55
CA ARG A 735 -31.25 28.28 11.85
C ARG A 735 -32.43 28.73 12.70
N LYS A 736 -33.47 29.32 12.09
CA LYS A 736 -34.69 29.77 12.76
C LYS A 736 -35.48 28.58 13.33
N GLU A 737 -35.73 27.55 12.54
CA GLU A 737 -36.46 26.35 13.01
C GLU A 737 -35.66 25.58 14.07
N SER A 738 -34.33 25.50 13.94
CA SER A 738 -33.45 24.93 14.97
C SER A 738 -33.48 25.69 16.30
N MET A 739 -33.38 27.02 16.26
CA MET A 739 -33.47 27.86 17.46
C MET A 739 -34.85 27.78 18.13
N ALA A 740 -35.93 27.62 17.36
CA ALA A 740 -37.27 27.44 17.89
C ALA A 740 -37.47 26.09 18.61
N THR A 741 -36.63 25.08 18.32
CA THR A 741 -36.84 23.69 18.77
C THR A 741 -35.73 23.14 19.68
N GLY A 742 -34.71 23.94 20.02
CA GLY A 742 -33.64 23.54 20.94
C GLY A 742 -32.69 22.47 20.41
N SER A 743 -32.53 22.39 19.08
CA SER A 743 -31.56 21.50 18.44
C SER A 743 -30.13 22.06 18.49
N ILE A 744 -29.13 21.22 18.17
CA ILE A 744 -27.73 21.61 17.94
C ILE A 744 -27.68 22.86 17.01
N PRO A 745 -26.91 23.91 17.38
CA PRO A 745 -26.89 25.17 16.63
C PRO A 745 -26.12 25.07 15.30
N ILE A 746 -26.76 25.50 14.21
CA ILE A 746 -26.16 25.45 12.86
C ILE A 746 -25.15 26.59 12.68
N THR A 747 -23.87 26.23 12.69
CA THR A 747 -22.75 27.16 12.50
C THR A 747 -22.51 27.49 11.02
N VAL A 748 -21.63 28.47 10.75
CA VAL A 748 -21.18 28.79 9.39
C VAL A 748 -20.48 27.60 8.72
N ARG A 749 -19.85 26.70 9.50
CA ARG A 749 -19.13 25.53 8.99
C ARG A 749 -20.02 24.67 8.09
N HIS A 750 -21.29 24.48 8.46
CA HIS A 750 -22.22 23.66 7.67
C HIS A 750 -22.55 24.28 6.29
N ILE A 751 -22.40 25.60 6.14
CA ILE A 751 -22.48 26.28 4.83
C ILE A 751 -21.25 25.93 3.99
N GLU A 752 -20.07 25.93 4.59
CA GLU A 752 -18.82 25.51 3.93
C GLU A 752 -18.89 24.03 3.53
N SER A 753 -19.39 23.15 4.41
CA SER A 753 -19.62 21.72 4.15
C SER A 753 -20.49 21.52 2.91
N MET A 754 -21.57 22.31 2.78
CA MET A 754 -22.47 22.28 1.63
C MET A 754 -21.82 22.77 0.34
N ILE A 755 -20.94 23.78 0.42
CA ILE A 755 -20.14 24.25 -0.72
C ILE A 755 -19.13 23.18 -1.15
N ARG A 756 -18.42 22.54 -0.22
CA ARG A 756 -17.51 21.40 -0.52
C ARG A 756 -18.26 20.23 -1.17
N MET A 757 -19.45 19.89 -0.69
CA MET A 757 -20.27 18.82 -1.27
C MET A 757 -20.74 19.14 -2.70
N ALA A 758 -21.09 20.39 -3.00
CA ALA A 758 -21.43 20.81 -4.37
C ALA A 758 -20.21 20.75 -5.31
N GLU A 759 -19.02 21.10 -4.82
CA GLU A 759 -17.75 20.95 -5.55
C GLU A 759 -17.36 19.49 -5.78
N ALA A 760 -17.55 18.62 -4.79
CA ALA A 760 -17.33 17.19 -4.91
C ALA A 760 -18.28 16.54 -5.95
N HIS A 761 -19.55 16.99 -6.00
CA HIS A 761 -20.50 16.55 -7.01
C HIS A 761 -20.12 17.04 -8.42
N ALA A 762 -19.65 18.29 -8.56
CA ALA A 762 -19.12 18.79 -9.83
C ALA A 762 -17.91 17.98 -10.31
N ARG A 763 -16.95 17.66 -9.42
CA ARG A 763 -15.83 16.75 -9.72
C ARG A 763 -16.27 15.34 -10.12
N MET A 764 -17.30 14.79 -9.45
CA MET A 764 -17.86 13.47 -9.79
C MET A 764 -18.43 13.42 -11.22
N HIS A 765 -18.87 14.56 -11.77
CA HIS A 765 -19.27 14.72 -13.18
C HIS A 765 -18.15 15.25 -14.11
N LEU A 766 -16.91 15.38 -13.64
CA LEU A 766 -15.79 16.07 -14.32
C LEU A 766 -16.14 17.51 -14.81
N ARG A 767 -16.93 18.26 -14.04
CA ARG A 767 -17.36 19.63 -14.37
C ARG A 767 -16.49 20.69 -13.68
N ASP A 768 -15.98 21.63 -14.46
CA ASP A 768 -15.23 22.82 -13.99
C ASP A 768 -16.11 23.87 -13.28
N TYR A 769 -17.43 23.74 -13.33
CA TYR A 769 -18.40 24.71 -12.82
C TYR A 769 -19.48 24.01 -12.01
N VAL A 770 -19.80 24.57 -10.84
CA VAL A 770 -20.90 24.10 -9.98
C VAL A 770 -22.23 24.66 -10.47
N VAL A 771 -23.21 23.78 -10.69
CA VAL A 771 -24.56 24.06 -11.18
C VAL A 771 -25.55 24.09 -10.00
N GLU A 772 -26.71 24.73 -10.17
CA GLU A 772 -27.79 24.71 -9.18
C GLU A 772 -28.18 23.28 -8.72
N ASP A 773 -28.11 22.28 -9.59
CA ASP A 773 -28.43 20.89 -9.25
C ASP A 773 -27.42 20.26 -8.29
N ASP A 774 -26.15 20.59 -8.43
CA ASP A 774 -25.09 20.17 -7.51
C ASP A 774 -25.32 20.78 -6.12
N VAL A 775 -25.78 22.03 -6.08
CA VAL A 775 -26.18 22.73 -4.84
C VAL A 775 -27.48 22.15 -4.26
N ASN A 776 -28.48 21.81 -5.09
CA ASN A 776 -29.72 21.16 -4.65
C ASN A 776 -29.42 19.78 -4.01
N MET A 777 -28.50 19.01 -4.62
CA MET A 777 -28.02 17.73 -4.11
C MET A 777 -27.28 17.92 -2.77
N ALA A 778 -26.37 18.89 -2.69
CA ALA A 778 -25.63 19.18 -1.46
C ALA A 778 -26.54 19.65 -0.30
N ILE A 779 -27.55 20.50 -0.60
CA ILE A 779 -28.62 20.88 0.33
C ILE A 779 -29.34 19.63 0.84
N ARG A 780 -29.70 18.71 -0.07
CA ARG A 780 -30.43 17.49 0.28
C ARG A 780 -29.60 16.59 1.20
N VAL A 781 -28.34 16.28 0.88
CA VAL A 781 -27.47 15.42 1.72
C VAL A 781 -27.22 16.04 3.10
N MET A 782 -26.92 17.34 3.15
CA MET A 782 -26.72 18.08 4.39
C MET A 782 -27.99 18.06 5.27
N LEU A 783 -29.16 18.23 4.66
CA LEU A 783 -30.44 18.22 5.36
C LEU A 783 -30.86 16.81 5.81
N GLU A 784 -30.70 15.78 4.96
CA GLU A 784 -30.95 14.37 5.31
C GLU A 784 -30.07 13.97 6.51
N SER A 785 -28.77 14.27 6.45
CA SER A 785 -27.84 14.08 7.58
C SER A 785 -28.27 14.83 8.84
N PHE A 786 -28.58 16.13 8.75
CA PHE A 786 -28.96 16.93 9.91
C PHE A 786 -30.25 16.45 10.55
N ILE A 787 -31.27 16.09 9.76
CA ILE A 787 -32.60 15.76 10.27
C ILE A 787 -32.63 14.46 11.07
N ASP A 788 -31.76 13.50 10.73
CA ASP A 788 -31.71 12.21 11.42
C ASP A 788 -30.90 12.25 12.73
N THR A 789 -30.13 13.31 12.97
CA THR A 789 -29.54 13.61 14.30
C THR A 789 -30.54 14.19 15.31
N GLN A 790 -31.76 14.58 14.87
CA GLN A 790 -32.73 15.28 15.72
C GLN A 790 -33.71 14.34 16.45
N LYS A 791 -34.19 14.80 17.60
CA LYS A 791 -35.25 14.13 18.39
C LYS A 791 -36.49 13.89 17.51
N PHE A 792 -37.13 12.73 17.64
CA PHE A 792 -38.22 12.26 16.76
C PHE A 792 -39.32 13.29 16.44
N SER A 793 -39.76 14.07 17.43
CA SER A 793 -40.78 15.13 17.24
C SER A 793 -40.30 16.25 16.30
N VAL A 794 -39.04 16.66 16.45
CA VAL A 794 -38.35 17.71 15.68
C VAL A 794 -38.06 17.23 14.26
N MET A 795 -37.60 15.99 14.14
CA MET A 795 -37.43 15.32 12.84
C MET A 795 -38.73 15.35 12.03
N ARG A 796 -39.89 15.12 12.68
CA ARG A 796 -41.19 15.12 12.01
C ARG A 796 -41.70 16.52 11.63
N SER A 797 -41.41 17.57 12.42
CA SER A 797 -41.73 18.95 12.02
C SER A 797 -40.83 19.44 10.90
N MET A 798 -39.51 19.23 11.00
CA MET A 798 -38.55 19.62 9.96
C MET A 798 -38.75 18.87 8.65
N ARG A 799 -39.05 17.55 8.67
CA ARG A 799 -39.33 16.79 7.43
C ARG A 799 -40.59 17.32 6.72
N LYS A 800 -41.50 17.98 7.44
CA LYS A 800 -42.69 18.63 6.87
C LYS A 800 -42.39 20.03 6.31
N THR A 801 -41.60 20.86 7.00
CA THR A 801 -41.26 22.21 6.50
C THR A 801 -40.32 22.17 5.31
N PHE A 802 -39.28 21.34 5.35
CA PHE A 802 -38.28 21.22 4.29
C PHE A 802 -38.57 20.14 3.24
N SER A 803 -39.80 19.58 3.24
CA SER A 803 -40.24 18.52 2.31
C SER A 803 -39.94 18.83 0.84
N ARG A 804 -40.05 20.10 0.42
CA ARG A 804 -39.75 20.59 -0.94
C ARG A 804 -38.30 20.36 -1.39
N TYR A 805 -37.34 20.34 -0.47
CA TYR A 805 -35.94 20.07 -0.77
C TYR A 805 -35.62 18.57 -0.66
N LEU A 806 -36.26 17.87 0.28
CA LEU A 806 -36.13 16.42 0.47
C LEU A 806 -36.74 15.59 -0.67
N SER A 807 -37.71 16.12 -1.41
CA SER A 807 -38.28 15.48 -2.60
C SER A 807 -37.51 15.75 -3.90
N PHE A 808 -36.43 16.54 -3.87
CA PHE A 808 -35.62 16.82 -5.05
C PHE A 808 -34.87 15.55 -5.53
N LYS A 809 -35.12 15.14 -6.78
CA LYS A 809 -34.69 13.85 -7.35
C LYS A 809 -34.99 12.66 -6.42
N ARG A 810 -36.23 12.55 -5.93
CA ARG A 810 -36.82 11.28 -5.48
C ARG A 810 -37.94 10.91 -6.44
N ASP A 811 -38.07 9.63 -6.76
CA ASP A 811 -39.13 9.17 -7.63
C ASP A 811 -40.51 9.34 -6.98
N ASN A 812 -41.48 9.80 -7.77
CA ASN A 812 -42.89 9.81 -7.34
C ASN A 812 -43.36 8.41 -6.91
N ASN A 813 -42.80 7.35 -7.52
CA ASN A 813 -43.04 5.97 -7.16
C ASN A 813 -42.46 5.63 -5.77
N GLU A 814 -41.25 6.08 -5.46
CA GLU A 814 -40.62 5.88 -4.15
C GLU A 814 -41.41 6.60 -3.04
N LEU A 815 -41.85 7.84 -3.29
CA LEU A 815 -42.67 8.61 -2.36
C LEU A 815 -44.04 7.96 -2.10
N LEU A 816 -44.71 7.43 -3.15
CA LEU A 816 -45.94 6.65 -3.00
C LEU A 816 -45.70 5.34 -2.23
N LEU A 817 -44.57 4.67 -2.47
CA LEU A 817 -44.21 3.43 -1.79
C LEU A 817 -43.87 3.66 -0.32
N PHE A 818 -43.26 4.79 0.03
CA PHE A 818 -43.03 5.20 1.43
C PHE A 818 -44.36 5.41 2.18
N ILE A 819 -45.32 6.14 1.59
CA ILE A 819 -46.67 6.29 2.15
C ILE A 819 -47.33 4.92 2.38
N LEU A 820 -47.19 4.03 1.40
CA LEU A 820 -47.80 2.71 1.42
C LEU A 820 -47.15 1.83 2.49
N LYS A 821 -45.81 1.74 2.57
CA LYS A 821 -45.11 1.08 3.67
C LYS A 821 -45.47 1.65 5.04
N GLN A 822 -45.64 2.97 5.17
CA GLN A 822 -46.12 3.55 6.44
C GLN A 822 -47.55 3.09 6.79
N LEU A 823 -48.46 2.97 5.80
CA LEU A 823 -49.79 2.38 6.01
C LEU A 823 -49.72 0.90 6.41
N VAL A 824 -48.80 0.12 5.82
CA VAL A 824 -48.52 -1.27 6.20
C VAL A 824 -48.07 -1.33 7.65
N ALA A 825 -47.06 -0.56 8.06
CA ALA A 825 -46.53 -0.56 9.41
C ALA A 825 -47.57 -0.11 10.46
N GLU A 826 -48.36 0.93 10.16
CA GLU A 826 -49.49 1.39 10.99
C GLU A 826 -50.54 0.27 11.18
N GLN A 827 -50.88 -0.46 10.11
CA GLN A 827 -51.83 -1.58 10.15
C GLN A 827 -51.25 -2.82 10.87
N VAL A 828 -49.96 -3.14 10.68
CA VAL A 828 -49.26 -4.23 11.37
C VAL A 828 -49.22 -3.97 12.87
N MET A 829 -48.85 -2.77 13.31
CA MET A 829 -48.86 -2.44 14.75
C MET A 829 -50.27 -2.51 15.33
N TYR A 830 -51.30 -2.06 14.59
CA TYR A 830 -52.69 -2.19 15.01
C TYR A 830 -53.12 -3.65 15.18
N GLN A 831 -52.83 -4.51 14.20
CA GLN A 831 -53.15 -5.94 14.26
C GLN A 831 -52.35 -6.66 15.35
N ARG A 832 -51.04 -6.42 15.45
CA ARG A 832 -50.15 -7.05 16.44
C ARG A 832 -50.58 -6.71 17.88
N ASN A 833 -50.89 -5.44 18.17
CA ASN A 833 -51.38 -5.02 19.48
C ASN A 833 -52.79 -5.55 19.80
N ARG A 834 -53.60 -5.88 18.79
CA ARG A 834 -54.99 -6.36 18.97
C ARG A 834 -55.13 -7.88 19.02
N TYR A 835 -54.28 -8.61 18.31
CA TYR A 835 -54.41 -10.06 18.10
C TYR A 835 -53.18 -10.87 18.53
N GLY A 836 -52.04 -10.23 18.81
CA GLY A 836 -50.78 -10.88 19.20
C GLY A 836 -50.05 -11.63 18.08
N ALA A 837 -50.78 -12.31 17.20
CA ALA A 837 -50.25 -13.01 16.05
C ALA A 837 -49.83 -12.07 14.90
N GLN A 838 -48.74 -12.40 14.22
CA GLN A 838 -48.42 -11.90 12.89
C GLN A 838 -49.31 -12.63 11.86
N GLN A 839 -49.71 -11.94 10.79
CA GLN A 839 -50.50 -12.51 9.69
C GLN A 839 -49.65 -12.44 8.41
N ASP A 840 -49.62 -13.53 7.63
CA ASP A 840 -48.87 -13.62 6.34
C ASP A 840 -49.35 -12.59 5.31
N THR A 841 -50.59 -12.13 5.40
CA THR A 841 -51.21 -11.21 4.45
C THR A 841 -51.86 -10.03 5.15
N ILE A 842 -51.58 -8.82 4.67
CA ILE A 842 -52.14 -7.58 5.22
C ILE A 842 -53.02 -6.92 4.16
N GLU A 843 -54.30 -6.74 4.48
CA GLU A 843 -55.25 -6.01 3.64
C GLU A 843 -55.31 -4.51 4.04
N ILE A 844 -55.14 -3.62 3.06
CA ILE A 844 -55.16 -2.15 3.21
C ILE A 844 -56.18 -1.56 2.23
N PRO A 845 -57.11 -0.68 2.66
CA PRO A 845 -58.03 0.00 1.74
C PRO A 845 -57.29 0.94 0.77
N GLU A 846 -57.55 0.81 -0.53
CA GLU A 846 -56.98 1.69 -1.56
C GLU A 846 -57.29 3.18 -1.30
N LYS A 847 -58.44 3.46 -0.65
CA LYS A 847 -58.88 4.80 -0.28
C LYS A 847 -57.85 5.53 0.60
N ASP A 848 -57.25 4.85 1.56
CA ASP A 848 -56.37 5.50 2.55
C ASP A 848 -55.02 5.88 1.92
N LEU A 849 -54.57 5.12 0.93
CA LEU A 849 -53.44 5.51 0.06
C LEU A 849 -53.79 6.73 -0.80
N VAL A 850 -54.99 6.77 -1.41
CA VAL A 850 -55.43 7.92 -2.22
C VAL A 850 -55.55 9.20 -1.38
N ASP A 851 -56.10 9.11 -0.16
CA ASP A 851 -56.28 10.26 0.73
C ASP A 851 -54.97 10.74 1.39
N LYS A 852 -53.95 9.87 1.53
CA LYS A 852 -52.56 10.30 1.84
C LYS A 852 -51.84 10.87 0.58
N ALA A 853 -51.95 10.25 -0.59
CA ALA A 853 -51.30 10.71 -1.84
C ALA A 853 -51.78 12.11 -2.29
N ARG A 854 -53.07 12.41 -2.09
CA ARG A 854 -53.65 13.76 -2.30
C ARG A 854 -52.94 14.85 -1.51
N GLN A 855 -52.38 14.55 -0.34
CA GLN A 855 -51.67 15.53 0.49
C GLN A 855 -50.30 15.93 -0.10
N ILE A 856 -49.78 15.15 -1.05
CA ILE A 856 -48.56 15.43 -1.82
C ILE A 856 -48.91 15.91 -3.26
N ASN A 857 -50.20 16.16 -3.55
CA ASN A 857 -50.74 16.54 -4.86
C ASN A 857 -50.52 15.48 -5.98
N ILE A 858 -50.25 14.23 -5.63
CA ILE A 858 -50.14 13.13 -6.59
C ILE A 858 -51.54 12.56 -6.86
N HIS A 859 -52.03 12.76 -8.08
CA HIS A 859 -53.40 12.38 -8.47
C HIS A 859 -53.51 11.14 -9.35
N ASN A 860 -52.40 10.67 -9.95
CA ASN A 860 -52.39 9.46 -10.76
C ASN A 860 -51.58 8.35 -10.07
N LEU A 861 -52.24 7.24 -9.75
CA LEU A 861 -51.62 6.05 -9.16
C LEU A 861 -51.50 4.87 -10.14
N SER A 862 -52.00 4.97 -11.38
CA SER A 862 -51.98 3.83 -12.32
C SER A 862 -50.54 3.41 -12.65
N ALA A 863 -49.71 4.37 -13.05
CA ALA A 863 -48.29 4.16 -13.35
C ALA A 863 -47.49 3.60 -12.17
N PHE A 864 -47.94 3.84 -10.93
CA PHE A 864 -47.32 3.27 -9.73
C PHE A 864 -47.68 1.78 -9.56
N TYR A 865 -48.94 1.38 -9.76
CA TYR A 865 -49.35 -0.03 -9.69
C TYR A 865 -48.75 -0.89 -10.81
N ASP A 866 -48.54 -0.29 -11.99
CA ASP A 866 -47.91 -0.98 -13.12
C ASP A 866 -46.38 -1.13 -12.94
N SER A 867 -45.76 -0.27 -12.13
CA SER A 867 -44.31 -0.25 -11.89
C SER A 867 -43.76 -1.53 -11.27
N GLU A 868 -42.50 -1.85 -11.58
CA GLU A 868 -41.84 -3.03 -11.00
C GLU A 868 -41.54 -2.85 -9.52
N VAL A 869 -41.28 -1.62 -9.06
CA VAL A 869 -40.98 -1.32 -7.65
C VAL A 869 -42.13 -1.73 -6.72
N PHE A 870 -43.38 -1.58 -7.16
CA PHE A 870 -44.58 -2.06 -6.44
C PHE A 870 -44.58 -3.59 -6.31
N LYS A 871 -44.27 -4.31 -7.40
CA LYS A 871 -44.23 -5.78 -7.46
C LYS A 871 -43.04 -6.37 -6.67
N MET A 872 -41.86 -5.74 -6.77
CA MET A 872 -40.65 -6.14 -6.03
C MET A 872 -40.85 -6.08 -4.51
N ASN A 873 -41.63 -5.12 -4.02
CA ASN A 873 -41.98 -5.02 -2.59
C ASN A 873 -43.18 -5.91 -2.20
N ARG A 874 -43.58 -6.89 -3.04
CA ARG A 874 -44.67 -7.87 -2.80
C ARG A 874 -46.09 -7.32 -2.69
N PHE A 875 -46.33 -6.08 -3.13
CA PHE A 875 -47.69 -5.53 -3.16
C PHE A 875 -48.51 -6.10 -4.33
N SER A 876 -49.76 -6.46 -4.04
CA SER A 876 -50.78 -6.85 -5.00
C SER A 876 -52.02 -5.97 -4.86
N ARG A 877 -52.80 -5.78 -5.93
CA ARG A 877 -54.01 -4.94 -5.94
C ARG A 877 -55.22 -5.73 -6.42
N ASP A 878 -56.18 -5.97 -5.53
CA ASP A 878 -57.50 -6.48 -5.93
C ASP A 878 -58.41 -5.30 -6.33
N VAL A 879 -58.50 -5.07 -7.64
CA VAL A 879 -59.35 -4.04 -8.26
C VAL A 879 -60.85 -4.25 -7.96
N LYS A 880 -61.30 -5.49 -7.67
CA LYS A 880 -62.70 -5.78 -7.34
C LYS A 880 -63.02 -5.45 -5.87
N ARG A 881 -62.10 -5.73 -4.95
CA ARG A 881 -62.25 -5.41 -3.52
C ARG A 881 -61.80 -3.99 -3.14
N LYS A 882 -61.01 -3.32 -3.98
CA LYS A 882 -60.30 -2.05 -3.69
C LYS A 882 -59.37 -2.19 -2.48
N LEU A 883 -58.71 -3.33 -2.41
CA LEU A 883 -57.72 -3.66 -1.38
C LEU A 883 -56.35 -3.78 -2.03
N ILE A 884 -55.36 -3.20 -1.36
CA ILE A 884 -53.95 -3.48 -1.57
C ILE A 884 -53.60 -4.58 -0.57
N VAL A 885 -53.12 -5.70 -1.07
CA VAL A 885 -52.71 -6.85 -0.26
C VAL A 885 -51.18 -6.87 -0.26
N GLN A 886 -50.58 -6.78 0.92
CA GLN A 886 -49.18 -7.13 1.09
C GLN A 886 -49.07 -8.63 1.37
N GLN A 887 -48.14 -9.29 0.69
CA GLN A 887 -47.62 -10.61 1.05
C GLN A 887 -46.20 -10.42 1.58
N PHE A 888 -45.77 -11.29 2.50
CA PHE A 888 -44.37 -11.37 2.91
C PHE A 888 -43.67 -12.53 2.20
#